data_AF-A0A815B2A0-F1
#
_entry.id   AF-A0A815B2A0-F1
#
_cell.length_a   1.000
_cell.length_b   1.000
_cell.length_c   1.000
_cell.angle_alpha   90.00
_cell.angle_beta   90.00
_cell.angle_gamma   90.00
#
_symmetry.space_group_name_H-M   'P 1'
#
loop_
_entity.id
_entity.type
_entity.pdbx_description
1 polymer ?
#
loop_
_entity_poly.entity_id
_entity_poly.type
_entity_poly.pdbx_seq_one_letter_code
_entity_poly.pdbx_strand_id
1 'polypeptide(L)'
;MIALTTQESLVYSKSPISKESKFLCSPSTLEPEEFDNYIQQEYGAFWGTLKFENSLNNYSNEARPFLYVDDSIDLDALQYFMINEWKLQPANIVIPVLSGVTNNKPFKSLKTTETLKNGIKNAANASEVWFITNGLTTGVPQLIGDAFRDEISMRREDDAWTIKMKREPKKRKTLILIGIVCSDEIKDILDFKTAKDKSKMEVKVPRRKRHKLSLNSDHTHFIIIREKPIGMNSNNNFEIKPPVSNMGEKQLEKLIDSAESATNRFRDRFEDFLYQGISQQQLPAATTIPPATPDGNATATSEEPNQWSKNGFPMVCIFVRGTPGTIELLYRKIQQEVPVVILKGTGSAADIIAFAYEEISAKNYKEYEDSYLKVELSRRLLEEYSALKDNNVKRNEICDHIIYIVKKADQDKRKFLTFVDVNSTTSSLNYFHKYILSTLLQSQKKAMEIKENFQLEENLRLTLDWNLPDLALSEIFQHDDMKYSIPTDLFDKAVLGKKLEPFVDLFLDQEFFLHRYLTSDKLVCLFNEAEDREFFTTTSLEGILGLTRDEEKVPQDFVEHGLNIIIKRLTRIDYFFRRREMDCYAIGVYFGQTSDKEIQRQRIRAEKKALRCLIIYAVLMNRHELAMILWKRSTEPIQMALICYMMFKNLAFYYRGSVERVLIEKQAK
;
A
#
# COMPACT_ATOMS: atom_id res chain seq x y z
N MET A 1 -27.97 12.29 77.16
CA MET A 1 -27.34 13.54 76.68
C MET A 1 -25.84 13.32 76.84
N ILE A 2 -25.08 13.27 75.72
CA ILE A 2 -23.58 13.31 75.62
C ILE A 2 -22.89 12.03 76.18
N ALA A 3 -21.87 11.37 75.60
CA ALA A 3 -20.96 11.57 74.46
C ALA A 3 -20.36 10.22 73.98
N LEU A 4 -20.06 10.18 72.68
CA LEU A 4 -18.88 9.63 71.96
C LEU A 4 -18.05 8.49 72.59
N THR A 5 -17.90 7.39 71.84
CA THR A 5 -16.74 6.47 71.89
C THR A 5 -16.40 5.92 70.48
N THR A 6 -15.25 6.39 69.98
CA THR A 6 -14.13 5.69 69.29
C THR A 6 -14.40 4.59 68.24
N GLN A 7 -14.04 4.89 66.98
CA GLN A 7 -13.71 3.92 65.92
C GLN A 7 -12.21 3.58 65.95
N GLU A 8 -11.88 2.28 65.97
CA GLU A 8 -10.56 1.74 65.67
C GLU A 8 -10.37 1.57 64.16
N SER A 9 -9.20 1.96 63.65
CA SER A 9 -8.76 1.76 62.26
C SER A 9 -7.78 0.59 62.19
N LEU A 10 -8.16 -0.46 61.45
CA LEU A 10 -7.33 -1.62 61.16
C LEU A 10 -6.53 -1.39 59.87
N VAL A 11 -5.21 -1.29 60.04
CA VAL A 11 -4.19 -1.25 58.99
C VAL A 11 -4.04 -2.66 58.41
N TYR A 12 -4.36 -2.86 57.13
CA TYR A 12 -3.98 -4.08 56.40
C TYR A 12 -2.66 -3.85 55.64
N SER A 13 -1.67 -4.66 55.99
CA SER A 13 -0.34 -4.75 55.39
C SER A 13 -0.41 -5.29 53.95
N LYS A 14 0.25 -4.62 53.00
CA LYS A 14 0.50 -5.13 51.65
C LYS A 14 1.55 -6.24 51.70
N SER A 15 1.20 -7.44 51.26
CA SER A 15 2.15 -8.49 50.87
C SER A 15 2.64 -8.27 49.43
N PRO A 16 3.86 -8.69 49.07
CA PRO A 16 4.38 -8.57 47.71
C PRO A 16 3.74 -9.65 46.83
N ILE A 17 3.00 -9.22 45.81
CA ILE A 17 2.44 -10.10 44.79
C ILE A 17 3.60 -10.70 43.98
N SER A 18 3.65 -12.03 43.91
CA SER A 18 4.60 -12.82 43.15
C SER A 18 4.56 -12.48 41.65
N LYS A 19 5.72 -12.56 40.99
CA LYS A 19 5.96 -12.16 39.59
C LYS A 19 5.34 -13.07 38.52
N GLU A 20 4.47 -14.02 38.87
CA GLU A 20 4.00 -15.07 37.94
C GLU A 20 2.49 -15.04 37.65
N SER A 21 1.77 -13.97 37.98
CA SER A 21 0.32 -13.87 37.75
C SER A 21 -0.16 -12.49 37.32
N LYS A 22 0.33 -11.97 36.19
CA LYS A 22 -0.15 -10.68 35.66
C LYS A 22 -0.42 -10.71 34.15
N PHE A 23 -1.71 -10.51 33.85
CA PHE A 23 -2.37 -10.21 32.58
C PHE A 23 -2.51 -11.36 31.55
N LEU A 24 -3.60 -12.12 31.73
CA LEU A 24 -4.21 -13.02 30.73
C LEU A 24 -5.22 -12.27 29.81
N CYS A 25 -5.26 -10.94 29.85
CA CYS A 25 -6.16 -10.13 29.02
C CYS A 25 -5.43 -9.67 27.75
N SER A 26 -6.07 -9.84 26.59
CA SER A 26 -5.53 -9.35 25.32
C SER A 26 -5.42 -7.82 25.35
N PRO A 27 -4.38 -7.22 24.73
CA PRO A 27 -4.21 -5.76 24.72
C PRO A 27 -5.44 -5.00 24.20
N SER A 28 -6.24 -5.63 23.35
CA SER A 28 -7.48 -5.09 22.77
C SER A 28 -8.63 -4.91 23.76
N THR A 29 -8.52 -5.47 24.97
CA THR A 29 -9.56 -5.39 26.02
C THR A 29 -9.31 -4.29 27.04
N LEU A 30 -8.16 -3.63 26.98
CA LEU A 30 -7.79 -2.55 27.89
C LEU A 30 -8.35 -1.21 27.41
N GLU A 31 -8.83 -0.39 28.36
CA GLU A 31 -9.14 1.01 28.08
C GLU A 31 -7.87 1.77 27.66
N PRO A 32 -7.95 2.84 26.84
CA PRO A 32 -6.78 3.53 26.31
C PRO A 32 -5.75 3.95 27.37
N GLU A 33 -6.20 4.50 28.51
CA GLU A 33 -5.31 4.91 29.61
C GLU A 33 -4.66 3.72 30.33
N GLU A 34 -5.34 2.57 30.39
CA GLU A 34 -4.80 1.34 30.99
C GLU A 34 -3.75 0.71 30.06
N PHE A 35 -4.03 0.73 28.75
CA PHE A 35 -3.08 0.29 27.72
C PHE A 35 -1.81 1.14 27.72
N ASP A 36 -1.95 2.47 27.80
CA ASP A 36 -0.84 3.41 27.91
C ASP A 36 0.06 3.09 29.11
N ASN A 37 -0.54 2.85 30.28
CA ASN A 37 0.19 2.46 31.47
C ASN A 37 0.86 1.08 31.33
N TYR A 38 0.19 0.12 30.68
CA TYR A 38 0.71 -1.21 30.43
C TYR A 38 1.99 -1.17 29.57
N ILE A 39 1.96 -0.52 28.41
CA ILE A 39 3.14 -0.47 27.52
C ILE A 39 4.30 0.32 28.13
N GLN A 40 4.01 1.33 28.95
CA GLN A 40 5.04 2.09 29.69
C GLN A 40 5.70 1.24 30.79
N GLN A 41 4.91 0.48 31.56
CA GLN A 41 5.44 -0.31 32.68
C GLN A 41 6.17 -1.56 32.20
N GLU A 42 5.59 -2.28 31.24
CA GLU A 42 6.11 -3.57 30.78
C GLU A 42 7.30 -3.39 29.83
N TYR A 43 7.19 -2.47 28.86
CA TYR A 43 8.19 -2.30 27.81
C TYR A 43 9.04 -1.02 27.98
N GLY A 44 8.76 -0.20 29.00
CA GLY A 44 9.42 1.10 29.15
C GLY A 44 9.12 2.03 27.97
N ALA A 45 8.03 1.79 27.25
CA ALA A 45 7.69 2.51 26.03
C ALA A 45 7.33 3.96 26.33
N PHE A 46 7.57 4.86 25.37
CA PHE A 46 7.07 6.22 25.41
C PHE A 46 6.87 6.74 23.99
N TRP A 47 5.95 7.67 23.79
CA TRP A 47 5.57 8.12 22.45
C TRP A 47 5.21 9.59 22.42
N GLY A 48 5.10 10.11 21.21
CA GLY A 48 4.78 11.50 21.00
C GLY A 48 5.02 11.91 19.56
N THR A 49 5.48 13.14 19.36
CA THR A 49 5.73 13.71 18.05
C THR A 49 7.14 14.32 17.95
N LEU A 50 7.75 14.17 16.78
CA LEU A 50 9.05 14.74 16.41
C LEU A 50 8.82 15.99 15.56
N LYS A 51 9.40 17.13 15.94
CA LYS A 51 9.46 18.34 15.11
C LYS A 51 10.88 18.55 14.61
N PHE A 52 11.02 18.67 13.29
CA PHE A 52 12.33 18.75 12.64
C PHE A 52 12.72 20.19 12.36
N GLU A 53 13.97 20.54 12.62
CA GLU A 53 14.52 21.85 12.29
C GLU A 53 14.70 21.99 10.76
N ASN A 54 14.17 23.08 10.20
CA ASN A 54 14.27 23.40 8.78
C ASN A 54 15.57 24.16 8.45
N SER A 55 15.77 24.49 7.17
CA SER A 55 16.97 25.21 6.70
C SER A 55 17.13 26.63 7.24
N LEU A 56 16.06 27.21 7.81
CA LEU A 56 16.02 28.55 8.40
C LEU A 56 16.17 28.51 9.94
N ASN A 57 16.55 27.36 10.51
CA ASN A 57 16.65 27.10 11.96
C ASN A 57 15.31 27.26 12.71
N ASN A 58 14.19 27.11 12.00
CA ASN A 58 12.86 27.06 12.60
C ASN A 58 12.39 25.60 12.62
N TYR A 59 11.64 25.21 13.65
CA TYR A 59 11.05 23.87 13.70
C TYR A 59 9.82 23.79 12.80
N SER A 60 9.66 22.65 12.12
CA SER A 60 8.50 22.36 11.28
C SER A 60 7.21 22.43 12.10
N ASN A 61 6.17 23.00 11.51
CA ASN A 61 4.82 22.91 12.07
C ASN A 61 4.27 21.47 11.96
N GLU A 62 4.79 20.70 11.00
CA GLU A 62 4.50 19.29 10.86
C GLU A 62 5.30 18.47 11.86
N ALA A 63 4.58 17.79 12.74
CA ALA A 63 5.15 16.86 13.70
C ALA A 63 4.97 15.41 13.18
N ARG A 64 5.95 14.54 13.44
CA ARG A 64 5.90 13.12 13.05
C ARG A 64 5.69 12.23 14.27
N PRO A 65 4.64 11.41 14.34
CA PRO A 65 4.46 10.48 15.45
C PRO A 65 5.66 9.53 15.58
N PHE A 66 6.06 9.24 16.83
CA PHE A 66 7.08 8.25 17.13
C PHE A 66 6.67 7.37 18.31
N LEU A 67 7.18 6.15 18.32
CA LEU A 67 7.16 5.23 19.45
C LEU A 67 8.61 4.87 19.79
N TYR A 68 9.01 5.11 21.03
CA TYR A 68 10.28 4.65 21.57
C TYR A 68 10.05 3.43 22.43
N VAL A 69 10.70 2.32 22.12
CA VAL A 69 10.36 1.02 22.72
C VAL A 69 11.54 0.06 22.76
N ASP A 70 11.46 -0.92 23.66
CA ASP A 70 12.38 -2.05 23.73
C ASP A 70 12.18 -3.06 22.59
N ASP A 71 13.23 -3.78 22.19
CA ASP A 71 13.12 -4.81 21.16
C ASP A 71 12.23 -5.99 21.57
N SER A 72 11.85 -6.12 22.84
CA SER A 72 10.99 -7.20 23.37
C SER A 72 9.49 -6.91 23.37
N ILE A 73 9.02 -5.77 22.83
CA ILE A 73 7.58 -5.46 22.79
C ILE A 73 6.74 -6.55 22.10
N ASP A 74 5.63 -6.88 22.72
CA ASP A 74 4.62 -7.74 22.12
C ASP A 74 4.00 -7.09 20.87
N LEU A 75 3.90 -7.86 19.78
CA LEU A 75 3.52 -7.31 18.48
C LEU A 75 2.01 -7.06 18.36
N ASP A 76 1.18 -7.76 19.15
CA ASP A 76 -0.25 -7.45 19.26
C ASP A 76 -0.45 -6.11 19.99
N ALA A 77 0.32 -5.84 21.05
CA ALA A 77 0.34 -4.52 21.67
C ALA A 77 0.82 -3.43 20.70
N LEU A 78 1.87 -3.68 19.91
CA LEU A 78 2.34 -2.73 18.90
C LEU A 78 1.28 -2.46 17.82
N GLN A 79 0.59 -3.49 17.34
CA GLN A 79 -0.54 -3.34 16.42
C GLN A 79 -1.65 -2.48 17.02
N TYR A 80 -2.08 -2.80 18.24
CA TYR A 80 -3.12 -2.04 18.94
C TYR A 80 -2.74 -0.56 19.06
N PHE A 81 -1.47 -0.27 19.40
CA PHE A 81 -0.94 1.09 19.43
C PHE A 81 -1.01 1.77 18.05
N MET A 82 -0.59 1.09 16.98
CA MET A 82 -0.63 1.65 15.63
C MET A 82 -2.06 1.93 15.14
N ILE A 83 -3.04 1.09 15.50
CA ILE A 83 -4.46 1.28 15.17
C ILE A 83 -5.05 2.44 15.99
N ASN A 84 -4.81 2.46 17.30
CA ASN A 84 -5.52 3.35 18.21
C ASN A 84 -4.83 4.69 18.42
N GLU A 85 -3.52 4.72 18.59
CA GLU A 85 -2.76 5.96 18.79
C GLU A 85 -2.39 6.60 17.45
N TRP A 86 -1.96 5.82 16.46
CA TRP A 86 -1.59 6.37 15.14
C TRP A 86 -2.73 6.42 14.12
N LYS A 87 -3.88 5.79 14.42
CA LYS A 87 -5.04 5.73 13.51
C LYS A 87 -4.69 5.18 12.12
N LEU A 88 -3.70 4.28 12.06
CA LEU A 88 -3.27 3.69 10.80
C LEU A 88 -4.33 2.74 10.24
N GLN A 89 -4.71 3.00 8.99
CA GLN A 89 -5.55 2.10 8.21
C GLN A 89 -4.75 0.86 7.79
N PRO A 90 -5.36 -0.34 7.75
CA PRO A 90 -4.69 -1.56 7.31
C PRO A 90 -4.09 -1.39 5.91
N ALA A 91 -2.88 -1.94 5.71
CA ALA A 91 -2.22 -1.92 4.41
C ALA A 91 -2.88 -2.91 3.43
N ASN A 92 -2.94 -2.55 2.15
CA ASN A 92 -3.17 -3.49 1.07
C ASN A 92 -1.86 -4.22 0.69
N ILE A 93 -0.72 -3.54 0.79
CA ILE A 93 0.61 -4.11 0.54
C ILE A 93 1.64 -3.48 1.49
N VAL A 94 2.47 -4.30 2.10
CA VAL A 94 3.65 -3.87 2.86
C VAL A 94 4.91 -4.03 2.01
N ILE A 95 5.72 -2.98 1.95
CA ILE A 95 6.95 -2.94 1.15
C ILE A 95 8.16 -2.63 2.06
N PRO A 96 8.78 -3.67 2.64
CA PRO A 96 10.06 -3.52 3.31
C PRO A 96 11.17 -3.22 2.32
N VAL A 97 11.95 -2.18 2.61
CA VAL A 97 13.13 -1.83 1.83
C VAL A 97 14.37 -2.30 2.57
N LEU A 98 15.07 -3.23 1.94
CA LEU A 98 16.31 -3.83 2.41
C LEU A 98 17.46 -3.08 1.73
N SER A 99 18.15 -2.25 2.51
CA SER A 99 19.26 -1.43 2.04
C SER A 99 20.27 -1.22 3.15
N GLY A 100 21.56 -1.18 2.80
CA GLY A 100 22.64 -0.93 3.75
C GLY A 100 22.66 0.51 4.30
N VAL A 101 23.13 0.65 5.54
CA VAL A 101 23.37 1.96 6.19
C VAL A 101 24.75 2.52 5.80
N THR A 102 25.71 1.64 5.52
CA THR A 102 27.11 1.97 5.19
C THR A 102 27.36 1.99 3.67
N ASN A 103 28.42 2.66 3.22
CA ASN A 103 28.81 2.79 1.81
C ASN A 103 27.79 3.47 0.87
N ASN A 104 26.96 4.38 1.38
CA ASN A 104 25.89 5.08 0.64
C ASN A 104 26.34 6.12 -0.41
N LYS A 105 27.11 5.70 -1.41
CA LYS A 105 27.42 6.50 -2.61
C LYS A 105 26.13 6.85 -3.37
N PRO A 106 25.98 8.06 -3.92
CA PRO A 106 24.84 8.40 -4.75
C PRO A 106 24.80 7.51 -6.00
N PHE A 107 23.60 7.28 -6.54
CA PHE A 107 23.46 6.62 -7.84
C PHE A 107 24.22 7.42 -8.91
N LYS A 108 24.87 6.70 -9.84
CA LYS A 108 25.71 7.33 -10.87
C LYS A 108 24.92 8.23 -11.83
N SER A 109 23.65 7.93 -12.04
CA SER A 109 22.77 8.61 -13.00
C SER A 109 21.65 9.34 -12.27
N LEU A 110 21.54 10.66 -12.51
CA LEU A 110 20.43 11.46 -11.98
C LEU A 110 19.09 10.98 -12.57
N LYS A 111 19.07 10.65 -13.86
CA LYS A 111 17.88 10.13 -14.55
C LYS A 111 17.36 8.88 -13.85
N THR A 112 18.24 7.95 -13.51
CA THR A 112 17.93 6.74 -12.77
C THR A 112 17.27 7.05 -11.42
N THR A 113 17.87 7.95 -10.65
CA THR A 113 17.32 8.39 -9.35
C THR A 113 15.91 8.95 -9.52
N GLU A 114 15.69 9.83 -10.49
CA GLU A 114 14.37 10.42 -10.75
C GLU A 114 13.35 9.37 -11.20
N THR A 115 13.73 8.45 -12.08
CA THR A 115 12.83 7.37 -12.52
C THR A 115 12.45 6.43 -11.37
N LEU A 116 13.38 6.10 -10.47
CA LEU A 116 13.10 5.30 -9.28
C LEU A 116 12.16 6.05 -8.31
N LYS A 117 12.42 7.35 -8.05
CA LYS A 117 11.54 8.18 -7.23
C LYS A 117 10.11 8.25 -7.80
N ASN A 118 9.96 8.42 -9.10
CA ASN A 118 8.66 8.38 -9.77
C ASN A 118 7.98 7.00 -9.64
N GLY A 119 8.74 5.91 -9.80
CA GLY A 119 8.26 4.56 -9.59
C GLY A 119 7.71 4.33 -8.17
N ILE A 120 8.40 4.85 -7.16
CA ILE A 120 7.99 4.80 -5.75
C ILE A 120 6.74 5.64 -5.50
N LYS A 121 6.68 6.87 -6.03
CA LYS A 121 5.47 7.72 -5.93
C LYS A 121 4.26 7.04 -6.55
N ASN A 122 4.42 6.40 -7.71
CA ASN A 122 3.33 5.68 -8.37
C ASN A 122 2.83 4.51 -7.50
N ALA A 123 3.74 3.72 -6.92
CA ALA A 123 3.38 2.62 -6.01
C ALA A 123 2.68 3.13 -4.73
N ALA A 124 3.18 4.19 -4.11
CA ALA A 124 2.60 4.77 -2.90
C ALA A 124 1.21 5.41 -3.14
N ASN A 125 0.93 5.85 -4.38
CA ASN A 125 -0.35 6.42 -4.77
C ASN A 125 -1.38 5.39 -5.24
N ALA A 126 -0.95 4.18 -5.60
CA ALA A 126 -1.81 3.17 -6.21
C ALA A 126 -2.82 2.58 -5.20
N SER A 127 -2.36 2.21 -4.01
CA SER A 127 -3.19 1.60 -2.96
C SER A 127 -2.74 2.03 -1.55
N GLU A 128 -3.37 1.49 -0.50
CA GLU A 128 -2.89 1.65 0.89
C GLU A 128 -1.57 0.88 1.06
N VAL A 129 -0.44 1.51 0.73
CA VAL A 129 0.89 0.87 0.78
C VAL A 129 1.69 1.40 1.97
N TRP A 130 2.33 0.51 2.71
CA TRP A 130 3.28 0.88 3.77
C TRP A 130 4.71 0.63 3.32
N PHE A 131 5.50 1.69 3.21
CA PHE A 131 6.95 1.55 3.03
C PHE A 131 7.64 1.46 4.39
N ILE A 132 8.49 0.45 4.59
CA ILE A 132 9.28 0.28 5.81
C ILE A 132 10.76 0.39 5.47
N THR A 133 11.46 1.29 6.17
CA THR A 133 12.89 1.56 5.96
C THR A 133 13.60 1.74 7.30
N ASN A 134 14.91 1.97 7.30
CA ASN A 134 15.66 2.28 8.53
C ASN A 134 15.49 3.73 9.06
N GLY A 135 14.69 4.59 8.39
CA GLY A 135 14.38 5.94 8.88
C GLY A 135 15.52 6.97 8.85
N LEU A 136 16.69 6.64 8.28
CA LEU A 136 17.86 7.51 8.28
C LEU A 136 17.93 8.46 7.08
N THR A 137 18.68 9.54 7.22
CA THR A 137 18.94 10.57 6.17
C THR A 137 20.00 10.19 5.13
N THR A 138 20.46 8.93 5.12
CA THR A 138 21.49 8.49 4.18
C THR A 138 21.08 7.26 3.39
N GLY A 139 21.55 7.20 2.14
CA GLY A 139 21.33 6.07 1.25
C GLY A 139 19.96 6.05 0.59
N VAL A 140 19.46 4.83 0.40
CA VAL A 140 18.15 4.57 -0.21
C VAL A 140 17.00 5.18 0.60
N PRO A 141 16.96 5.10 1.94
CA PRO A 141 15.93 5.75 2.75
C PRO A 141 15.78 7.26 2.49
N GLN A 142 16.89 7.98 2.23
CA GLN A 142 16.85 9.39 1.84
C GLN A 142 16.16 9.58 0.49
N LEU A 143 16.48 8.75 -0.50
CA LEU A 143 15.84 8.80 -1.82
C LEU A 143 14.33 8.58 -1.74
N ILE A 144 13.90 7.63 -0.91
CA ILE A 144 12.47 7.37 -0.67
C ILE A 144 11.81 8.56 0.03
N GLY A 145 12.47 9.11 1.06
CA GLY A 145 12.01 10.32 1.74
C GLY A 145 11.84 11.50 0.79
N ASP A 146 12.83 11.75 -0.08
CA ASP A 146 12.74 12.81 -1.09
C ASP A 146 11.56 12.57 -2.06
N ALA A 147 11.30 11.33 -2.48
CA ALA A 147 10.14 10.99 -3.31
C ALA A 147 8.80 11.31 -2.61
N PHE A 148 8.70 11.00 -1.31
CA PHE A 148 7.52 11.31 -0.51
C PHE A 148 7.37 12.82 -0.29
N ARG A 149 8.46 13.54 -0.04
CA ARG A 149 8.47 15.00 0.10
C ARG A 149 7.96 15.67 -1.18
N ASP A 150 8.46 15.24 -2.34
CA ASP A 150 8.07 15.76 -3.65
C ASP A 150 6.56 15.56 -3.88
N GLU A 151 6.04 14.36 -3.58
CA GLU A 151 4.61 14.04 -3.70
C GLU A 151 3.75 14.86 -2.73
N ILE A 152 4.14 14.96 -1.46
CA ILE A 152 3.40 15.73 -0.45
C ILE A 152 3.36 17.22 -0.85
N SER A 153 4.45 17.75 -1.38
CA SER A 153 4.54 19.14 -1.84
C SER A 153 3.59 19.38 -3.01
N MET A 154 3.61 18.50 -4.02
CA MET A 154 2.69 18.56 -5.15
C MET A 154 1.22 18.49 -4.70
N ARG A 155 0.89 17.58 -3.77
CA ARG A 155 -0.46 17.43 -3.23
C ARG A 155 -0.97 18.72 -2.57
N ARG A 156 -0.11 19.42 -1.82
CA ARG A 156 -0.46 20.70 -1.17
C ARG A 156 -0.73 21.82 -2.16
N GLU A 157 0.10 21.93 -3.20
CA GLU A 157 -0.11 22.93 -4.26
C GLU A 157 -1.44 22.69 -4.97
N ASP A 158 -1.72 21.44 -5.31
CA ASP A 158 -3.00 21.01 -5.88
C ASP A 158 -4.18 21.33 -4.94
N ASP A 159 -4.06 21.05 -3.65
CA ASP A 159 -5.13 21.26 -2.68
C ASP A 159 -5.39 22.76 -2.47
N ALA A 160 -4.32 23.57 -2.37
CA ALA A 160 -4.43 25.02 -2.29
C ALA A 160 -5.11 25.60 -3.54
N TRP A 161 -4.78 25.07 -4.72
CA TRP A 161 -5.43 25.46 -5.97
C TRP A 161 -6.92 25.04 -6.00
N THR A 162 -7.22 23.82 -5.56
CA THR A 162 -8.59 23.28 -5.49
C THR A 162 -9.48 24.10 -4.56
N ILE A 163 -8.96 24.46 -3.37
CA ILE A 163 -9.64 25.34 -2.40
C ILE A 163 -9.87 26.73 -3.01
N LYS A 164 -8.86 27.31 -3.66
CA LYS A 164 -8.97 28.62 -4.33
C LYS A 164 -10.07 28.64 -5.39
N MET A 165 -10.26 27.52 -6.08
CA MET A 165 -11.29 27.35 -7.11
C MET A 165 -12.66 26.93 -6.53
N LYS A 166 -12.81 26.80 -5.20
CA LYS A 166 -14.03 26.32 -4.53
C LYS A 166 -14.50 24.96 -5.07
N ARG A 167 -13.53 24.07 -5.36
CA ARG A 167 -13.77 22.71 -5.84
C ARG A 167 -13.71 21.72 -4.70
N GLU A 168 -14.33 20.57 -4.88
CA GLU A 168 -14.23 19.47 -3.91
C GLU A 168 -12.78 18.94 -3.83
N PRO A 169 -12.29 18.65 -2.62
CA PRO A 169 -10.94 18.12 -2.45
C PRO A 169 -10.83 16.72 -3.09
N LYS A 170 -9.72 16.49 -3.79
CA LYS A 170 -9.43 15.19 -4.40
C LYS A 170 -9.28 14.13 -3.30
N LYS A 171 -10.04 13.03 -3.38
CA LYS A 171 -9.81 11.85 -2.53
C LYS A 171 -8.46 11.23 -2.91
N ARG A 172 -7.53 11.13 -1.97
CA ARG A 172 -6.19 10.56 -2.18
C ARG A 172 -5.85 9.53 -1.11
N LYS A 173 -5.02 8.57 -1.46
CA LYS A 173 -4.48 7.57 -0.53
C LYS A 173 -3.52 8.21 0.47
N THR A 174 -3.55 7.74 1.71
CA THR A 174 -2.64 8.19 2.76
C THR A 174 -1.24 7.66 2.46
N LEU A 175 -0.24 8.55 2.51
CA LEU A 175 1.15 8.15 2.31
C LEU A 175 1.74 7.67 3.63
N ILE A 176 2.19 6.42 3.69
CA ILE A 176 2.76 5.81 4.92
C ILE A 176 4.19 5.35 4.65
N LEU A 177 5.13 5.99 5.35
CA LEU A 177 6.56 5.69 5.32
C LEU A 177 7.07 5.58 6.76
N ILE A 178 7.31 4.35 7.19
CA ILE A 178 7.71 4.00 8.55
C ILE A 178 9.23 3.87 8.60
N GLY A 179 9.86 4.61 9.52
CA GLY A 179 11.28 4.50 9.85
C GLY A 179 11.48 3.68 11.12
N ILE A 180 12.18 2.55 11.01
CA ILE A 180 12.54 1.71 12.16
C ILE A 180 14.04 1.84 12.40
N VAL A 181 14.42 2.35 13.57
CA VAL A 181 15.80 2.79 13.81
C VAL A 181 16.22 2.50 15.25
N CYS A 182 17.47 2.10 15.45
CA CYS A 182 18.02 1.92 16.79
C CYS A 182 18.48 3.29 17.35
N SER A 183 18.22 3.53 18.64
CA SER A 183 18.62 4.77 19.31
C SER A 183 20.12 5.05 19.23
N ASP A 184 20.94 3.99 19.17
CA ASP A 184 22.40 4.08 19.11
C ASP A 184 22.93 4.45 17.72
N GLU A 185 22.13 4.26 16.65
CA GLU A 185 22.48 4.69 15.29
C GLU A 185 22.36 6.22 15.12
N ILE A 186 21.48 6.85 15.90
CA ILE A 186 21.12 8.25 15.75
C ILE A 186 22.10 9.12 16.54
N LYS A 187 22.78 10.04 15.85
CA LYS A 187 23.67 11.02 16.50
C LYS A 187 22.95 12.28 16.96
N ASP A 188 21.69 12.45 16.58
CA ASP A 188 20.83 13.46 17.16
C ASP A 188 20.50 13.00 18.57
N ILE A 189 21.05 13.71 19.56
CA ILE A 189 20.66 13.50 20.95
C ILE A 189 19.22 14.00 21.03
N LEU A 190 18.29 13.06 20.86
CA LEU A 190 16.91 13.28 21.22
C LEU A 190 16.91 13.37 22.74
N ASP A 191 16.71 14.58 23.28
CA ASP A 191 16.65 14.82 24.72
C ASP A 191 15.35 14.23 25.28
N PHE A 192 15.29 12.90 25.33
CA PHE A 192 14.20 12.15 25.97
C PHE A 192 14.28 12.23 27.51
N LYS A 193 15.37 12.78 28.05
CA LYS A 193 15.72 12.73 29.49
C LYS A 193 15.02 13.80 30.33
N THR A 194 14.39 14.82 29.74
CA THR A 194 13.84 15.98 30.46
C THR A 194 12.32 15.99 30.59
N ALA A 195 11.61 15.05 29.96
CA ALA A 195 10.16 15.01 30.01
C ALA A 195 9.66 14.30 31.28
N LYS A 196 8.88 15.02 32.09
CA LYS A 196 8.22 14.49 33.29
C LYS A 196 7.05 13.56 32.94
N ASP A 197 6.40 13.81 31.80
CA ASP A 197 5.36 12.97 31.22
C ASP A 197 5.92 12.29 29.98
N LYS A 198 5.88 10.96 29.97
CA LYS A 198 6.38 10.11 28.89
C LYS A 198 5.28 9.77 27.86
N SER A 199 4.05 10.21 28.10
CA SER A 199 2.98 10.16 27.10
C SER A 199 2.95 11.46 26.30
N LYS A 200 2.73 11.36 24.98
CA LYS A 200 2.47 12.50 24.08
C LYS A 200 3.54 13.61 24.12
N MET A 201 4.81 13.20 24.14
CA MET A 201 5.96 14.14 24.15
C MET A 201 6.12 14.91 22.83
N GLU A 202 6.57 16.16 22.89
CA GLU A 202 7.08 16.86 21.70
C GLU A 202 8.61 16.93 21.76
N VAL A 203 9.28 16.31 20.78
CA VAL A 203 10.74 16.25 20.72
C VAL A 203 11.24 17.04 19.51
N LYS A 204 12.18 17.96 19.77
CA LYS A 204 12.81 18.79 18.76
C LYS A 204 14.04 18.09 18.20
N VAL A 205 14.08 17.88 16.89
CA VAL A 205 15.18 17.23 16.18
C VAL A 205 16.01 18.30 15.45
N PRO A 206 17.22 18.63 15.94
CA PRO A 206 18.05 19.67 15.34
C PRO A 206 18.69 19.20 14.03
N ARG A 207 18.87 20.12 13.08
CA ARG A 207 19.47 19.82 11.78
C ARG A 207 21.01 19.86 11.88
N ARG A 208 21.65 18.73 12.20
CA ARG A 208 23.11 18.67 12.29
C ARG A 208 23.77 18.42 10.93
N LYS A 209 24.38 19.46 10.35
CA LYS A 209 25.08 19.41 9.03
C LYS A 209 26.28 18.45 8.95
N ARG A 210 26.78 17.91 10.08
CA ARG A 210 28.06 17.16 10.13
C ARG A 210 27.93 15.66 10.38
N HIS A 211 26.74 15.14 10.66
CA HIS A 211 26.58 13.72 11.00
C HIS A 211 25.86 12.96 9.88
N LYS A 212 26.47 11.84 9.46
CA LYS A 212 25.93 10.96 8.41
C LYS A 212 24.75 10.09 8.88
N LEU A 213 24.36 10.15 10.15
CA LEU A 213 23.32 9.31 10.73
C LEU A 213 22.39 10.16 11.61
N SER A 214 21.32 10.64 10.99
CA SER A 214 20.27 11.50 11.55
C SER A 214 18.92 11.02 11.03
N LEU A 215 17.84 11.26 11.79
CA LEU A 215 16.49 10.89 11.40
C LEU A 215 16.00 11.67 10.18
N ASN A 216 15.34 10.99 9.25
CA ASN A 216 14.83 11.62 8.03
C ASN A 216 13.45 12.26 8.24
N SER A 217 13.38 13.59 8.15
CA SER A 217 12.14 14.36 8.36
C SER A 217 10.98 14.02 7.43
N ASP A 218 11.24 13.35 6.31
CA ASP A 218 10.23 13.01 5.31
C ASP A 218 9.47 11.72 5.60
N HIS A 219 9.94 10.93 6.57
CA HIS A 219 9.19 9.77 7.07
C HIS A 219 7.95 10.23 7.82
N THR A 220 6.89 9.42 7.76
CA THR A 220 5.61 9.77 8.39
C THR A 220 5.53 9.27 9.83
N HIS A 221 6.12 8.12 10.13
CA HIS A 221 6.10 7.50 11.46
C HIS A 221 7.47 6.93 11.82
N PHE A 222 7.79 6.89 13.11
CA PHE A 222 9.03 6.32 13.62
C PHE A 222 8.82 5.29 14.72
N ILE A 223 9.51 4.16 14.62
CA ILE A 223 9.71 3.22 15.72
C ILE A 223 11.20 3.29 16.09
N ILE A 224 11.49 3.79 17.28
CA ILE A 224 12.85 3.95 17.80
C ILE A 224 13.10 2.85 18.82
N ILE A 225 14.00 1.94 18.48
CA ILE A 225 14.34 0.78 19.30
C ILE A 225 15.43 1.18 20.29
N ARG A 226 15.18 0.92 21.57
CA ARG A 226 16.17 1.03 22.64
C ARG A 226 17.01 -0.24 22.69
N GLU A 227 18.32 -0.13 22.54
CA GLU A 227 19.22 -1.24 22.85
C GLU A 227 19.42 -1.32 24.38
N LYS A 228 19.18 -2.50 24.97
CA LYS A 228 19.57 -2.74 26.37
C LYS A 228 21.09 -2.65 26.49
N PRO A 229 21.65 -2.04 27.55
CA PRO A 229 23.09 -2.08 27.76
C PRO A 229 23.55 -3.54 27.78
N ILE A 230 24.54 -3.87 26.94
CA ILE A 230 25.07 -5.22 26.78
C ILE A 230 25.71 -5.64 28.12
N GLY A 231 25.10 -6.60 28.81
CA GLY A 231 25.72 -7.45 29.84
C GLY A 231 26.14 -6.78 31.15
N MET A 232 25.75 -7.40 32.26
CA MET A 232 26.53 -7.29 33.50
C MET A 232 27.84 -8.06 33.32
N ASN A 233 28.99 -7.41 33.50
CA ASN A 233 30.22 -8.14 33.76
C ASN A 233 30.06 -8.94 35.06
N SER A 234 30.88 -9.97 35.29
CA SER A 234 30.89 -10.81 36.51
C SER A 234 31.02 -10.04 37.85
N ASN A 235 31.17 -8.72 37.77
CA ASN A 235 31.25 -7.77 38.89
C ASN A 235 30.03 -6.80 38.98
N ASN A 236 28.89 -7.09 38.34
CA ASN A 236 27.66 -6.25 38.37
C ASN A 236 27.84 -4.78 37.91
N ASN A 237 28.92 -4.45 37.20
CA ASN A 237 29.10 -3.12 36.63
C ASN A 237 28.47 -3.04 35.24
N PHE A 238 27.65 -2.01 35.00
CA PHE A 238 27.16 -1.64 33.68
C PHE A 238 28.33 -1.07 32.85
N GLU A 239 28.60 -1.67 31.69
CA GLU A 239 29.50 -1.05 30.71
C GLU A 239 28.77 0.14 30.06
N ILE A 240 29.09 1.35 30.50
CA ILE A 240 28.59 2.58 29.88
C ILE A 240 29.34 2.74 28.55
N LYS A 241 28.66 2.52 27.41
CA LYS A 241 29.22 2.82 26.09
C LYS A 241 29.75 4.27 26.08
N PRO A 242 31.00 4.53 25.67
CA PRO A 242 31.53 5.88 25.59
C PRO A 242 30.69 6.74 24.63
N PRO A 243 30.56 8.06 24.86
CA PRO A 243 29.76 8.92 24.01
C PRO A 243 30.27 8.92 22.57
N VAL A 244 29.35 8.75 21.62
CA VAL A 244 29.60 8.63 20.15
C VAL A 244 30.37 9.83 19.58
N SER A 245 30.39 10.97 20.28
CA SER A 245 31.12 12.18 19.89
C SER A 245 32.65 12.01 19.88
N ASN A 246 33.21 11.02 20.61
CA ASN A 246 34.65 10.88 20.84
C ASN A 246 35.29 9.62 20.20
N MET A 247 34.57 8.89 19.34
CA MET A 247 35.04 7.61 18.77
C MET A 247 35.71 7.76 17.40
N GLY A 248 36.78 6.99 17.18
CA GLY A 248 37.45 6.88 15.88
C GLY A 248 36.63 6.10 14.85
N GLU A 249 36.90 6.28 13.54
CA GLU A 249 36.09 5.73 12.44
C GLU A 249 35.88 4.21 12.52
N LYS A 250 36.90 3.42 12.86
CA LYS A 250 36.78 1.95 13.00
C LYS A 250 35.94 1.49 14.20
N GLN A 251 35.91 2.27 15.29
CA GLN A 251 35.03 1.98 16.44
C GLN A 251 33.58 2.33 16.12
N LEU A 252 33.39 3.40 15.34
CA LEU A 252 32.08 3.81 14.86
C LEU A 252 31.46 2.77 13.91
N GLU A 253 32.24 2.19 13.00
CA GLU A 253 31.77 1.11 12.11
C GLU A 253 31.27 -0.12 12.88
N LYS A 254 32.01 -0.57 13.91
CA LYS A 254 31.58 -1.72 14.74
C LYS A 254 30.29 -1.44 15.52
N LEU A 255 30.09 -0.21 15.98
CA LEU A 255 28.85 0.18 16.64
C LEU A 255 27.68 0.26 15.68
N ILE A 256 27.90 0.78 14.47
CA ILE A 256 26.89 0.77 13.40
C ILE A 256 26.50 -0.66 13.07
N ASP A 257 27.45 -1.59 12.94
CA ASP A 257 27.16 -3.00 12.67
C ASP A 257 26.34 -3.66 13.80
N SER A 258 26.66 -3.34 15.07
CA SER A 258 25.90 -3.83 16.23
C SER A 258 24.48 -3.27 16.27
N ALA A 259 24.34 -1.97 16.01
CA ALA A 259 23.06 -1.30 16.02
C ALA A 259 22.18 -1.70 14.82
N GLU A 260 22.78 -1.85 13.64
CA GLU A 260 22.15 -2.41 12.44
C GLU A 260 21.66 -3.84 12.72
N SER A 261 22.42 -4.63 13.48
CA SER A 261 21.95 -5.95 13.94
C SER A 261 20.72 -5.87 14.83
N ALA A 262 20.68 -4.92 15.79
CA ALA A 262 19.50 -4.73 16.65
C ALA A 262 18.26 -4.28 15.87
N THR A 263 18.42 -3.30 14.98
CA THR A 263 17.36 -2.87 14.05
C THR A 263 16.86 -4.05 13.21
N ASN A 264 17.78 -4.83 12.61
CA ASN A 264 17.42 -5.95 11.76
C ASN A 264 16.67 -7.05 12.53
N ARG A 265 17.03 -7.35 13.79
CA ARG A 265 16.30 -8.33 14.61
C ARG A 265 14.85 -7.93 14.85
N PHE A 266 14.61 -6.67 15.24
CA PHE A 266 13.25 -6.19 15.45
C PHE A 266 12.46 -6.13 14.14
N ARG A 267 13.08 -5.63 13.06
CA ARG A 267 12.46 -5.57 11.74
C ARG A 267 12.03 -6.96 11.26
N ASP A 268 12.89 -7.96 11.42
CA ASP A 268 12.56 -9.34 11.06
C ASP A 268 11.28 -9.79 11.77
N ARG A 269 11.23 -9.66 13.11
CA ARG A 269 10.05 -10.04 13.91
C ARG A 269 8.80 -9.25 13.53
N PHE A 270 8.91 -7.94 13.36
CA PHE A 270 7.78 -7.07 13.05
C PHE A 270 7.24 -7.31 11.64
N GLU A 271 8.12 -7.39 10.64
CA GLU A 271 7.72 -7.67 9.26
C GLU A 271 7.15 -9.09 9.12
N ASP A 272 7.66 -10.07 9.89
CA ASP A 272 7.10 -11.43 9.92
C ASP A 272 5.67 -11.45 10.46
N PHE A 273 5.42 -10.72 11.54
CA PHE A 273 4.08 -10.55 12.10
C PHE A 273 3.14 -9.89 11.10
N LEU A 274 3.59 -8.84 10.40
CA LEU A 274 2.80 -8.20 9.35
C LEU A 274 2.50 -9.18 8.20
N TYR A 275 3.42 -10.07 7.84
CA TYR A 275 3.24 -11.03 6.75
C TYR A 275 2.33 -12.21 7.14
N GLN A 276 2.49 -12.76 8.34
CA GLN A 276 1.76 -13.96 8.78
C GLN A 276 0.39 -13.65 9.38
N GLY A 277 0.19 -12.44 9.91
CA GLY A 277 -0.98 -12.10 10.72
C GLY A 277 -0.95 -12.73 12.11
N ILE A 278 -2.09 -12.68 12.81
CA ILE A 278 -2.20 -13.18 14.19
C ILE A 278 -2.11 -14.71 14.18
N SER A 279 -1.10 -15.26 14.87
CA SER A 279 -0.85 -16.70 14.94
C SER A 279 -1.98 -17.47 15.63
N GLN A 280 -2.52 -18.52 14.99
CA GLN A 280 -3.57 -19.40 15.55
C GLN A 280 -3.13 -20.27 16.74
N GLN A 281 -1.93 -20.11 17.31
CA GLN A 281 -1.37 -21.07 18.29
C GLN A 281 -1.57 -20.72 19.77
N GLN A 282 -2.37 -19.72 20.13
CA GLN A 282 -2.78 -19.51 21.53
C GLN A 282 -4.25 -19.08 21.64
N LEU A 283 -5.17 -19.99 21.35
CA LEU A 283 -6.44 -20.01 22.08
C LEU A 283 -6.51 -21.31 22.89
N PRO A 284 -6.65 -21.27 24.23
CA PRO A 284 -7.02 -22.46 24.96
C PRO A 284 -8.38 -22.93 24.44
N ALA A 285 -8.49 -24.25 24.18
CA ALA A 285 -9.72 -24.88 23.73
C ALA A 285 -10.88 -24.57 24.69
N ALA A 286 -11.68 -23.55 24.36
CA ALA A 286 -12.91 -23.25 25.07
C ALA A 286 -13.90 -24.39 24.78
N THR A 287 -13.91 -25.36 25.68
CA THR A 287 -14.89 -26.44 25.71
C THR A 287 -16.16 -25.87 26.35
N THR A 288 -16.99 -25.18 25.58
CA THR A 288 -18.36 -24.88 25.96
C THR A 288 -19.26 -25.09 24.76
N ILE A 289 -19.98 -26.21 24.82
CA ILE A 289 -21.10 -26.55 23.94
C ILE A 289 -22.14 -25.42 24.05
N PRO A 290 -22.55 -24.76 22.95
CA PRO A 290 -23.68 -23.84 23.01
C PRO A 290 -24.99 -24.66 23.05
N PRO A 291 -26.03 -24.21 23.79
CA PRO A 291 -27.33 -24.84 23.72
C PRO A 291 -27.92 -24.61 22.33
N ALA A 292 -28.39 -25.70 21.72
CA ALA A 292 -29.06 -25.65 20.42
C ALA A 292 -30.38 -24.86 20.52
N THR A 293 -30.48 -23.76 19.77
CA THR A 293 -31.76 -23.20 19.35
C THR A 293 -31.95 -23.45 17.84
N PRO A 294 -33.13 -23.92 17.40
CA PRO A 294 -33.35 -24.34 16.04
C PRO A 294 -33.88 -23.17 15.22
N ASP A 295 -33.03 -22.24 14.79
CA ASP A 295 -33.39 -21.29 13.73
C ASP A 295 -32.16 -21.01 12.87
N GLY A 296 -32.20 -21.58 11.66
CA GLY A 296 -31.17 -21.40 10.65
C GLY A 296 -31.25 -20.00 10.06
N ASN A 297 -30.25 -19.17 10.38
CA ASN A 297 -29.78 -18.07 9.55
C ASN A 297 -28.32 -17.79 9.95
N ALA A 298 -27.39 -18.33 9.17
CA ALA A 298 -25.97 -18.06 9.31
C ALA A 298 -25.65 -16.68 8.69
N THR A 299 -25.77 -15.62 9.48
CA THR A 299 -25.08 -14.35 9.20
C THR A 299 -23.73 -14.37 9.90
N ALA A 300 -22.67 -14.55 9.10
CA ALA A 300 -21.29 -14.38 9.54
C ALA A 300 -20.98 -12.88 9.69
N THR A 301 -21.17 -12.33 10.89
CA THR A 301 -20.61 -11.03 11.28
C THR A 301 -20.32 -11.03 12.78
N SER A 302 -19.06 -11.30 13.13
CA SER A 302 -18.46 -10.90 14.42
C SER A 302 -16.97 -10.66 14.19
N GLU A 303 -16.64 -9.61 13.43
CA GLU A 303 -15.27 -9.07 13.41
C GLU A 303 -15.12 -8.14 14.62
N GLU A 304 -14.17 -8.42 15.49
CA GLU A 304 -13.83 -7.52 16.59
C GLU A 304 -13.31 -6.19 16.01
N PRO A 305 -13.81 -5.03 16.45
CA PRO A 305 -13.65 -3.76 15.72
C PRO A 305 -12.23 -3.16 15.70
N ASN A 306 -11.22 -3.79 16.33
CA ASN A 306 -9.90 -3.17 16.60
C ASN A 306 -8.68 -4.05 16.26
N GLN A 307 -8.78 -5.02 15.33
CA GLN A 307 -7.63 -5.85 14.91
C GLN A 307 -7.46 -5.80 13.38
N TRP A 308 -6.21 -5.77 12.89
CA TRP A 308 -5.97 -6.02 11.47
C TRP A 308 -6.28 -7.48 11.13
N SER A 309 -6.48 -7.76 9.84
CA SER A 309 -6.82 -9.08 9.32
C SER A 309 -5.98 -10.20 9.94
N LYS A 310 -6.66 -11.29 10.31
CA LYS A 310 -6.02 -12.52 10.83
C LYS A 310 -5.06 -13.16 9.82
N ASN A 311 -5.17 -12.83 8.53
CA ASN A 311 -4.41 -13.45 7.44
C ASN A 311 -3.12 -12.71 7.07
N GLY A 312 -2.74 -11.66 7.80
CA GLY A 312 -1.56 -10.84 7.48
C GLY A 312 -1.75 -9.97 6.24
N PHE A 313 -0.69 -9.28 5.85
CA PHE A 313 -0.66 -8.37 4.70
C PHE A 313 0.20 -8.94 3.56
N PRO A 314 -0.23 -8.81 2.28
CA PRO A 314 0.64 -9.08 1.15
C PRO A 314 1.94 -8.29 1.25
N MET A 315 3.08 -8.95 1.12
CA MET A 315 4.39 -8.36 1.31
C MET A 315 5.28 -8.54 0.08
N VAL A 316 5.95 -7.47 -0.34
CA VAL A 316 7.01 -7.51 -1.36
C VAL A 316 8.21 -6.73 -0.87
N CYS A 317 9.37 -7.38 -0.78
CA CYS A 317 10.59 -6.71 -0.38
C CYS A 317 11.27 -6.06 -1.59
N ILE A 318 11.84 -4.88 -1.38
CA ILE A 318 12.75 -4.25 -2.36
C ILE A 318 14.16 -4.33 -1.81
N PHE A 319 15.05 -4.97 -2.56
CA PHE A 319 16.47 -5.06 -2.23
C PHE A 319 17.28 -4.09 -3.10
N VAL A 320 17.88 -3.08 -2.45
CA VAL A 320 18.63 -2.03 -3.13
C VAL A 320 19.96 -1.85 -2.43
N ARG A 321 21.04 -2.25 -3.11
CA ARG A 321 22.38 -2.36 -2.50
C ARG A 321 22.31 -3.27 -1.26
N GLY A 322 23.38 -3.39 -0.52
CA GLY A 322 23.31 -4.14 0.74
C GLY A 322 24.61 -4.18 1.50
N THR A 323 24.50 -4.61 2.75
CA THR A 323 25.56 -5.06 3.64
C THR A 323 25.40 -6.57 3.87
N PRO A 324 26.41 -7.25 4.44
CA PRO A 324 26.27 -8.61 4.96
C PRO A 324 25.00 -8.83 5.80
N GLY A 325 24.66 -7.89 6.68
CA GLY A 325 23.45 -7.97 7.51
C GLY A 325 22.16 -7.96 6.71
N THR A 326 22.08 -7.12 5.65
CA THR A 326 20.91 -7.13 4.76
C THR A 326 20.79 -8.40 3.92
N ILE A 327 21.90 -9.08 3.59
CA ILE A 327 21.85 -10.37 2.88
C ILE A 327 21.26 -11.45 3.80
N GLU A 328 21.61 -11.43 5.09
CA GLU A 328 21.02 -12.34 6.07
C GLU A 328 19.51 -12.10 6.23
N LEU A 329 19.09 -10.84 6.30
CA LEU A 329 17.67 -10.50 6.33
C LEU A 329 16.95 -10.96 5.05
N LEU A 330 17.55 -10.74 3.88
CA LEU A 330 17.03 -11.24 2.61
C LEU A 330 16.90 -12.77 2.59
N TYR A 331 17.90 -13.49 3.12
CA TYR A 331 17.87 -14.94 3.22
C TYR A 331 16.67 -15.43 4.05
N ARG A 332 16.39 -14.79 5.19
CA ARG A 332 15.22 -15.12 6.03
C ARG A 332 13.89 -14.84 5.32
N LYS A 333 13.77 -13.70 4.63
CA LYS A 333 12.56 -13.38 3.85
C LYS A 333 12.29 -14.38 2.74
N ILE A 334 13.33 -14.85 2.05
CA ILE A 334 13.19 -15.92 1.05
C ILE A 334 12.82 -17.27 1.68
N GLN A 335 13.31 -17.59 2.88
CA GLN A 335 12.87 -18.80 3.60
C GLN A 335 11.37 -18.78 3.92
N GLN A 336 10.79 -17.60 4.10
CA GLN A 336 9.37 -17.40 4.35
C GLN A 336 8.53 -17.30 3.06
N GLU A 337 9.12 -17.58 1.90
CA GLU A 337 8.48 -17.43 0.59
C GLU A 337 8.03 -15.98 0.28
N VAL A 338 8.66 -14.96 0.88
CA VAL A 338 8.36 -13.55 0.58
C VAL A 338 9.01 -13.15 -0.75
N PRO A 339 8.24 -12.58 -1.72
CA PRO A 339 8.79 -12.10 -2.99
C PRO A 339 9.72 -10.91 -2.81
N VAL A 340 10.79 -10.87 -3.62
CA VAL A 340 11.83 -9.83 -3.58
C VAL A 340 12.12 -9.27 -4.97
N VAL A 341 12.09 -7.95 -5.09
CA VAL A 341 12.58 -7.21 -6.25
C VAL A 341 14.01 -6.73 -6.00
N ILE A 342 14.97 -7.22 -6.78
CA ILE A 342 16.39 -6.84 -6.68
C ILE A 342 16.74 -5.81 -7.77
N LEU A 343 17.24 -4.64 -7.35
CA LEU A 343 17.72 -3.62 -8.28
C LEU A 343 19.18 -3.88 -8.69
N LYS A 344 19.36 -4.52 -9.85
CA LYS A 344 20.67 -4.75 -10.49
C LYS A 344 21.23 -3.44 -11.05
N GLY A 345 22.54 -3.26 -10.97
CA GLY A 345 23.26 -2.07 -11.41
C GLY A 345 23.41 -1.01 -10.32
N THR A 346 22.97 -1.32 -9.08
CA THR A 346 23.05 -0.42 -7.93
C THR A 346 24.33 -0.61 -7.11
N GLY A 347 25.10 -1.68 -7.39
CA GLY A 347 26.35 -2.00 -6.71
C GLY A 347 26.17 -2.83 -5.44
N SER A 348 27.30 -3.16 -4.82
CA SER A 348 27.37 -3.90 -3.55
C SER A 348 26.69 -5.28 -3.65
N ALA A 349 25.98 -5.72 -2.60
CA ALA A 349 25.34 -7.04 -2.55
C ALA A 349 24.36 -7.33 -3.72
N ALA A 350 23.64 -6.32 -4.21
CA ALA A 350 22.61 -6.51 -5.24
C ALA A 350 23.21 -7.02 -6.56
N ASP A 351 24.37 -6.49 -6.96
CA ASP A 351 25.06 -6.91 -8.18
C ASP A 351 25.75 -8.27 -8.01
N ILE A 352 26.20 -8.59 -6.80
CA ILE A 352 26.77 -9.91 -6.47
C ILE A 352 25.69 -11.00 -6.58
N ILE A 353 24.50 -10.75 -6.04
CA ILE A 353 23.36 -11.68 -6.13
C ILE A 353 22.88 -11.81 -7.58
N ALA A 354 22.79 -10.69 -8.32
CA ALA A 354 22.42 -10.72 -9.73
C ALA A 354 23.42 -11.53 -10.58
N PHE A 355 24.71 -11.37 -10.33
CA PHE A 355 25.74 -12.18 -10.97
C PHE A 355 25.59 -13.67 -10.65
N ALA A 356 25.34 -14.01 -9.38
CA ALA A 356 25.11 -15.40 -8.97
C ALA A 356 23.89 -16.01 -9.66
N TYR A 357 22.79 -15.24 -9.79
CA TYR A 357 21.59 -15.66 -10.51
C TYR A 357 21.83 -15.92 -11.99
N GLU A 358 22.59 -15.04 -12.65
CA GLU A 358 22.93 -15.20 -14.07
C GLU A 358 23.82 -16.43 -14.32
N GLU A 359 24.81 -16.67 -13.46
CA GLU A 359 25.68 -17.85 -13.59
C GLU A 359 24.92 -19.16 -13.34
N ILE A 360 24.06 -19.22 -12.32
CA ILE A 360 23.25 -20.41 -12.02
C ILE A 360 22.21 -20.66 -13.11
N SER A 361 21.56 -19.60 -13.62
CA SER A 361 20.58 -19.72 -14.71
C SER A 361 21.22 -20.17 -16.02
N ALA A 362 22.48 -19.77 -16.28
CA ALA A 362 23.19 -20.14 -17.51
C ALA A 362 23.84 -21.53 -17.45
N LYS A 363 24.25 -22.02 -16.27
CA LYS A 363 25.06 -23.25 -16.11
C LYS A 363 24.44 -24.16 -15.05
N ASN A 364 23.67 -25.15 -15.50
CA ASN A 364 22.87 -26.03 -14.65
C ASN A 364 23.66 -27.22 -14.03
N TYR A 365 24.92 -27.01 -13.62
CA TYR A 365 25.82 -28.09 -13.16
C TYR A 365 26.17 -27.97 -11.67
N LYS A 366 25.79 -28.97 -10.86
CA LYS A 366 26.06 -29.01 -9.41
C LYS A 366 27.55 -28.98 -9.03
N GLU A 367 28.44 -29.55 -9.85
CA GLU A 367 29.90 -29.52 -9.60
C GLU A 367 30.53 -28.12 -9.75
N TYR A 368 29.85 -27.19 -10.43
CA TYR A 368 30.30 -25.81 -10.63
C TYR A 368 30.03 -24.90 -9.42
N GLU A 369 29.09 -25.30 -8.55
CA GLU A 369 28.61 -24.50 -7.41
C GLU A 369 29.69 -24.33 -6.32
N ASP A 370 30.35 -25.42 -5.92
CA ASP A 370 31.30 -25.41 -4.81
C ASP A 370 32.72 -24.99 -5.21
N SER A 371 33.13 -25.26 -6.46
CA SER A 371 34.51 -25.02 -6.89
C SER A 371 34.75 -23.63 -7.50
N TYR A 372 33.82 -23.12 -8.33
CA TYR A 372 34.01 -21.83 -9.01
C TYR A 372 33.16 -20.72 -8.39
N LEU A 373 31.84 -20.94 -8.25
CA LEU A 373 30.93 -19.88 -7.84
C LEU A 373 31.25 -19.38 -6.43
N LYS A 374 31.46 -20.27 -5.46
CA LYS A 374 31.81 -19.89 -4.09
C LYS A 374 33.13 -19.12 -3.99
N VAL A 375 34.12 -19.44 -4.83
CA VAL A 375 35.42 -18.75 -4.90
C VAL A 375 35.26 -17.35 -5.48
N GLU A 376 34.52 -17.22 -6.58
CA GLU A 376 34.27 -15.94 -7.23
C GLU A 376 33.39 -15.01 -6.37
N LEU A 377 32.37 -15.56 -5.69
CA LEU A 377 31.57 -14.82 -4.71
C LEU A 377 32.44 -14.34 -3.55
N SER A 378 33.29 -15.20 -3.00
CA SER A 378 34.23 -14.82 -1.94
C SER A 378 35.15 -13.69 -2.38
N ARG A 379 35.66 -13.73 -3.62
CA ARG A 379 36.50 -12.67 -4.19
C ARG A 379 35.75 -11.33 -4.27
N ARG A 380 34.55 -11.32 -4.84
CA ARG A 380 33.72 -10.10 -4.97
C ARG A 380 33.29 -9.52 -3.62
N LEU A 381 32.96 -10.37 -2.65
CA LEU A 381 32.64 -9.94 -1.29
C LEU A 381 33.84 -9.28 -0.60
N LEU A 382 35.06 -9.78 -0.82
CA LEU A 382 36.29 -9.19 -0.27
C LEU A 382 36.66 -7.84 -0.90
N GLU A 383 36.33 -7.65 -2.18
CA GLU A 383 36.53 -6.38 -2.89
C GLU A 383 35.58 -5.30 -2.38
N GLU A 384 34.33 -5.66 -2.12
CA GLU A 384 33.30 -4.70 -1.69
C GLU A 384 33.32 -4.45 -0.17
N TYR A 385 33.56 -5.48 0.65
CA TYR A 385 33.49 -5.40 2.11
C TYR A 385 34.82 -5.75 2.78
N SER A 386 35.60 -4.73 3.11
CA SER A 386 36.89 -4.89 3.80
C SER A 386 36.76 -5.56 5.18
N ALA A 387 35.62 -5.41 5.84
CA ALA A 387 35.33 -6.00 7.16
C ALA A 387 35.27 -7.53 7.15
N LEU A 388 35.06 -8.16 5.98
CA LEU A 388 35.00 -9.62 5.84
C LEU A 388 36.39 -10.27 5.66
N LYS A 389 37.47 -9.49 5.59
CA LYS A 389 38.85 -10.01 5.45
C LYS A 389 39.26 -10.86 6.65
N ASP A 390 38.86 -10.46 7.85
CA ASP A 390 39.30 -11.08 9.10
C ASP A 390 38.40 -12.26 9.53
N ASN A 391 37.23 -12.46 8.88
CA ASN A 391 36.25 -13.46 9.30
C ASN A 391 35.83 -14.40 8.15
N ASN A 392 36.65 -15.43 7.92
CA ASN A 392 36.41 -16.44 6.88
C ASN A 392 35.11 -17.23 7.09
N VAL A 393 34.68 -17.45 8.34
CA VAL A 393 33.45 -18.19 8.65
C VAL A 393 32.24 -17.42 8.18
N LYS A 394 32.09 -16.15 8.59
CA LYS A 394 31.01 -15.28 8.13
C LYS A 394 30.98 -15.12 6.62
N ARG A 395 32.15 -15.02 5.97
CA ARG A 395 32.23 -14.92 4.50
C ARG A 395 31.65 -16.17 3.83
N ASN A 396 31.98 -17.36 4.32
CA ASN A 396 31.46 -18.61 3.79
C ASN A 396 29.94 -18.72 4.02
N GLU A 397 29.45 -18.36 5.21
CA GLU A 397 28.02 -18.31 5.53
C GLU A 397 27.25 -17.38 4.57
N ILE A 398 27.77 -16.18 4.31
CA ILE A 398 27.15 -15.23 3.36
C ILE A 398 27.12 -15.80 1.94
N CYS A 399 28.20 -16.46 1.50
CA CYS A 399 28.21 -17.12 0.19
C CYS A 399 27.12 -18.21 0.12
N ASP A 400 26.98 -19.01 1.17
CA ASP A 400 25.97 -20.07 1.25
C ASP A 400 24.55 -19.49 1.27
N HIS A 401 24.33 -18.36 1.96
CA HIS A 401 23.07 -17.61 1.90
C HIS A 401 22.76 -17.11 0.48
N ILE A 402 23.72 -16.52 -0.24
CA ILE A 402 23.52 -16.05 -1.62
C ILE A 402 23.15 -17.20 -2.54
N ILE A 403 23.85 -18.33 -2.44
CA ILE A 403 23.57 -19.53 -3.24
C ILE A 403 22.16 -20.05 -2.95
N TYR A 404 21.75 -20.09 -1.67
CA TYR A 404 20.40 -20.48 -1.29
C TYR A 404 19.33 -19.54 -1.87
N ILE A 405 19.51 -18.23 -1.74
CA ILE A 405 18.60 -17.20 -2.27
C ILE A 405 18.38 -17.44 -3.77
N VAL A 406 19.46 -17.59 -4.53
CA VAL A 406 19.38 -17.79 -5.99
C VAL A 406 18.71 -19.11 -6.36
N LYS A 407 19.00 -20.21 -5.65
CA LYS A 407 18.33 -21.51 -5.86
C LYS A 407 16.83 -21.48 -5.56
N LYS A 408 16.40 -20.56 -4.70
CA LYS A 408 15.00 -20.35 -4.32
C LYS A 408 14.28 -19.33 -5.21
N ALA A 409 14.94 -18.78 -6.22
CA ALA A 409 14.36 -17.81 -7.14
C ALA A 409 13.16 -18.33 -7.91
N ASP A 410 13.26 -19.53 -8.46
CA ASP A 410 12.22 -20.15 -9.29
C ASP A 410 11.90 -21.54 -8.72
N GLN A 411 10.73 -21.71 -8.08
CA GLN A 411 10.28 -22.97 -7.49
C GLN A 411 8.81 -23.24 -7.79
N ASP A 412 8.46 -24.47 -8.18
CA ASP A 412 7.07 -24.89 -8.41
C ASP A 412 6.28 -23.99 -9.39
N LYS A 413 6.94 -23.49 -10.45
CA LYS A 413 6.39 -22.49 -11.40
C LYS A 413 6.08 -21.11 -10.76
N ARG A 414 6.54 -20.87 -9.54
CA ARG A 414 6.48 -19.58 -8.84
C ARG A 414 7.83 -18.89 -8.95
N LYS A 415 7.79 -17.56 -9.08
CA LYS A 415 8.97 -16.72 -9.15
C LYS A 415 9.00 -15.79 -7.95
N PHE A 416 9.98 -15.98 -7.09
CA PHE A 416 10.18 -15.17 -5.87
C PHE A 416 11.15 -14.02 -6.09
N LEU A 417 12.04 -14.12 -7.07
CA LEU A 417 13.10 -13.15 -7.33
C LEU A 417 12.93 -12.50 -8.69
N THR A 418 12.74 -11.19 -8.69
CA THR A 418 12.69 -10.38 -9.92
C THR A 418 13.87 -9.42 -9.95
N PHE A 419 14.71 -9.55 -10.97
CA PHE A 419 15.83 -8.65 -11.20
C PHE A 419 15.41 -7.51 -12.13
N VAL A 420 15.56 -6.27 -11.65
CA VAL A 420 15.32 -5.05 -12.43
C VAL A 420 16.65 -4.37 -12.67
N ASP A 421 17.10 -4.36 -13.91
CA ASP A 421 18.32 -3.65 -14.30
C ASP A 421 18.06 -2.15 -14.42
N VAL A 422 18.74 -1.39 -13.56
CA VAL A 422 18.66 0.06 -13.45
C VAL A 422 19.34 0.79 -14.61
N ASN A 423 20.29 0.15 -15.29
CA ASN A 423 21.06 0.74 -16.39
C ASN A 423 20.57 0.28 -17.77
N SER A 424 19.68 -0.71 -17.83
CA SER A 424 19.14 -1.20 -19.11
C SER A 424 18.19 -0.19 -19.75
N THR A 425 18.21 -0.13 -21.09
CA THR A 425 17.26 0.66 -21.88
C THR A 425 15.90 -0.05 -22.01
N THR A 426 15.85 -1.37 -21.81
CA THR A 426 14.64 -2.20 -21.98
C THR A 426 13.78 -2.28 -20.72
N SER A 427 14.40 -2.21 -19.53
CA SER A 427 13.70 -2.23 -18.24
C SER A 427 13.51 -0.80 -17.73
N SER A 428 12.41 -0.16 -18.12
CA SER A 428 12.16 1.22 -17.67
C SER A 428 11.69 1.22 -16.22
N LEU A 429 12.49 1.84 -15.34
CA LEU A 429 12.13 2.13 -13.95
C LEU A 429 10.85 2.98 -13.81
N ASN A 430 10.35 3.60 -14.88
CA ASN A 430 9.04 4.26 -14.86
C ASN A 430 7.90 3.28 -14.54
N TYR A 431 8.06 2.01 -14.91
CA TYR A 431 7.13 0.92 -14.59
C TYR A 431 7.55 0.16 -13.34
N PHE A 432 8.29 0.78 -12.40
CA PHE A 432 8.75 0.10 -11.19
C PHE A 432 7.60 -0.53 -10.38
N HIS A 433 6.47 0.17 -10.30
CA HIS A 433 5.24 -0.33 -9.70
C HIS A 433 4.72 -1.63 -10.36
N LYS A 434 4.90 -1.81 -11.68
CA LYS A 434 4.60 -3.07 -12.38
C LYS A 434 5.45 -4.22 -11.88
N TYR A 435 6.76 -4.01 -11.67
CA TYR A 435 7.65 -5.07 -11.20
C TYR A 435 7.34 -5.49 -9.76
N ILE A 436 6.94 -4.55 -8.89
CA ILE A 436 6.51 -4.86 -7.52
C ILE A 436 5.29 -5.79 -7.56
N LEU A 437 4.24 -5.39 -8.27
CA LEU A 437 3.01 -6.17 -8.31
C LEU A 437 3.19 -7.48 -9.09
N SER A 438 3.94 -7.50 -10.20
CA SER A 438 4.19 -8.73 -10.94
C SER A 438 4.93 -9.75 -10.09
N THR A 439 5.89 -9.33 -9.27
CA THR A 439 6.63 -10.24 -8.38
C THR A 439 5.70 -10.82 -7.32
N LEU A 440 4.78 -10.01 -6.77
CA LEU A 440 3.77 -10.49 -5.82
C LEU A 440 2.85 -11.54 -6.45
N LEU A 441 2.33 -11.28 -7.65
CA LEU A 441 1.39 -12.18 -8.32
C LEU A 441 2.08 -13.48 -8.77
N GLN A 442 3.33 -13.39 -9.22
CA GLN A 442 4.12 -14.55 -9.67
C GLN A 442 4.62 -15.43 -8.53
N SER A 443 4.75 -14.91 -7.31
CA SER A 443 5.15 -15.69 -6.13
C SER A 443 3.99 -16.44 -5.47
N GLN A 444 2.75 -16.02 -5.71
CA GLN A 444 1.58 -16.65 -5.11
C GLN A 444 1.34 -18.06 -5.67
N LYS A 445 0.88 -18.97 -4.80
CA LYS A 445 0.52 -20.34 -5.20
C LYS A 445 -0.75 -20.30 -6.06
N LYS A 446 -0.70 -20.85 -7.27
CA LYS A 446 -1.88 -21.20 -8.08
C LYS A 446 -2.39 -22.57 -7.55
N ALA A 447 -3.40 -22.61 -6.68
CA ALA A 447 -3.87 -23.87 -6.05
C ALA A 447 -5.38 -23.92 -5.69
N MET A 448 -6.11 -24.81 -6.40
CA MET A 448 -7.45 -25.40 -6.22
C MET A 448 -8.64 -24.60 -5.62
N GLU A 449 -9.50 -24.16 -6.55
CA GLU A 449 -10.96 -24.03 -6.68
C GLU A 449 -11.80 -23.20 -5.68
N ILE A 450 -11.49 -23.06 -4.39
CA ILE A 450 -12.39 -22.30 -3.46
C ILE A 450 -11.71 -21.08 -2.81
N LYS A 451 -10.46 -21.20 -2.35
CA LYS A 451 -9.66 -20.03 -1.93
C LYS A 451 -9.17 -19.19 -3.12
N GLU A 452 -9.25 -19.74 -4.33
CA GLU A 452 -8.78 -19.09 -5.56
C GLU A 452 -9.65 -17.91 -5.97
N ASN A 453 -10.98 -18.00 -5.88
CA ASN A 453 -11.84 -16.89 -6.32
C ASN A 453 -11.61 -15.61 -5.52
N PHE A 454 -11.41 -15.75 -4.21
CA PHE A 454 -11.11 -14.61 -3.33
C PHE A 454 -9.72 -14.03 -3.61
N GLN A 455 -8.69 -14.87 -3.70
CA GLN A 455 -7.33 -14.39 -4.00
C GLN A 455 -7.24 -13.77 -5.40
N LEU A 456 -7.93 -14.34 -6.39
CA LEU A 456 -7.98 -13.83 -7.75
C LEU A 456 -8.72 -12.49 -7.82
N GLU A 457 -9.82 -12.34 -7.06
CA GLU A 457 -10.53 -11.08 -6.92
C GLU A 457 -9.66 -10.01 -6.27
N GLU A 458 -8.96 -10.34 -5.18
CA GLU A 458 -8.01 -9.43 -4.54
C GLU A 458 -6.86 -9.04 -5.50
N ASN A 459 -6.31 -10.01 -6.23
CA ASN A 459 -5.29 -9.74 -7.24
C ASN A 459 -5.83 -8.83 -8.35
N LEU A 460 -7.05 -9.06 -8.82
CA LEU A 460 -7.68 -8.22 -9.83
C LEU A 460 -7.92 -6.80 -9.29
N ARG A 461 -8.41 -6.68 -8.06
CA ARG A 461 -8.55 -5.41 -7.35
C ARG A 461 -7.22 -4.68 -7.21
N LEU A 462 -6.15 -5.36 -6.85
CA LEU A 462 -4.81 -4.78 -6.78
C LEU A 462 -4.32 -4.32 -8.16
N THR A 463 -4.49 -5.11 -9.21
CA THR A 463 -4.09 -4.70 -10.58
C THR A 463 -4.86 -3.47 -11.07
N LEU A 464 -6.14 -3.37 -10.71
CA LEU A 464 -6.99 -2.22 -11.01
C LEU A 464 -6.53 -0.98 -10.24
N ASP A 465 -6.26 -1.11 -8.93
CA ASP A 465 -5.74 -0.02 -8.07
C ASP A 465 -4.40 0.52 -8.58
N TRP A 466 -3.57 -0.37 -9.12
CA TRP A 466 -2.25 -0.04 -9.67
C TRP A 466 -2.30 0.39 -11.13
N ASN A 467 -3.48 0.38 -11.76
CA ASN A 467 -3.69 0.70 -13.17
C ASN A 467 -2.78 -0.11 -14.12
N LEU A 468 -2.76 -1.43 -13.96
CA LEU A 468 -1.94 -2.37 -14.75
C LEU A 468 -2.80 -3.38 -15.52
N PRO A 469 -3.47 -2.97 -16.62
CA PRO A 469 -4.35 -3.85 -17.39
C PRO A 469 -3.59 -5.00 -18.06
N ASP A 470 -2.37 -4.74 -18.57
CA ASP A 470 -1.54 -5.76 -19.19
C ASP A 470 -1.20 -6.90 -18.22
N LEU A 471 -0.98 -6.55 -16.94
CA LEU A 471 -0.63 -7.51 -15.91
C LEU A 471 -1.86 -8.35 -15.51
N ALA A 472 -3.04 -7.73 -15.45
CA ALA A 472 -4.29 -8.46 -15.25
C ALA A 472 -4.51 -9.46 -16.40
N LEU A 473 -4.33 -9.03 -17.65
CA LEU A 473 -4.47 -9.92 -18.81
C LEU A 473 -3.47 -11.09 -18.75
N SER A 474 -2.20 -10.82 -18.42
CA SER A 474 -1.16 -11.85 -18.42
C SER A 474 -1.21 -12.80 -17.23
N GLU A 475 -1.53 -12.34 -16.03
CA GLU A 475 -1.44 -13.17 -14.82
C GLU A 475 -2.79 -13.74 -14.36
N ILE A 476 -3.90 -13.03 -14.64
CA ILE A 476 -5.25 -13.38 -14.16
C ILE A 476 -6.04 -14.07 -15.27
N PHE A 477 -6.12 -13.46 -16.47
CA PHE A 477 -6.98 -13.92 -17.56
C PHE A 477 -6.29 -14.86 -18.57
N GLN A 478 -5.03 -15.27 -18.35
CA GLN A 478 -4.30 -16.15 -19.28
C GLN A 478 -4.81 -17.60 -19.33
N HIS A 479 -5.61 -18.04 -18.36
CA HIS A 479 -6.10 -19.42 -18.30
C HIS A 479 -7.51 -19.50 -18.90
N ASP A 480 -7.59 -19.93 -20.16
CA ASP A 480 -8.84 -20.16 -20.90
C ASP A 480 -9.81 -21.14 -20.22
N ASP A 481 -9.34 -21.94 -19.24
CA ASP A 481 -10.12 -22.99 -18.59
C ASP A 481 -11.12 -22.46 -17.55
N MET A 482 -10.96 -21.23 -17.05
CA MET A 482 -11.84 -20.65 -16.02
C MET A 482 -12.47 -19.35 -16.52
N LYS A 483 -13.77 -19.40 -16.88
CA LYS A 483 -14.58 -18.19 -17.07
C LYS A 483 -14.79 -17.50 -15.72
N TYR A 484 -13.82 -16.70 -15.31
CA TYR A 484 -13.93 -15.89 -14.10
C TYR A 484 -14.99 -14.79 -14.32
N SER A 485 -16.08 -14.85 -13.55
CA SER A 485 -17.10 -13.81 -13.58
C SER A 485 -16.59 -12.59 -12.83
N ILE A 486 -16.32 -11.52 -13.56
CA ILE A 486 -15.86 -10.25 -12.98
C ILE A 486 -16.94 -9.69 -12.04
N PRO A 487 -16.61 -9.41 -10.76
CA PRO A 487 -17.53 -8.76 -9.82
C PRO A 487 -17.97 -7.38 -10.31
N THR A 488 -19.23 -7.03 -10.07
CA THR A 488 -19.81 -5.73 -10.47
C THR A 488 -19.08 -4.55 -9.85
N ASP A 489 -18.59 -4.72 -8.62
CA ASP A 489 -17.95 -3.67 -7.84
C ASP A 489 -16.58 -3.28 -8.43
N LEU A 490 -15.88 -4.23 -9.06
CA LEU A 490 -14.64 -3.95 -9.78
C LEU A 490 -14.91 -3.21 -11.08
N PHE A 491 -15.99 -3.55 -11.78
CA PHE A 491 -16.41 -2.81 -12.97
C PHE A 491 -16.82 -1.37 -12.62
N ASP A 492 -17.52 -1.16 -11.50
CA ASP A 492 -17.82 0.18 -10.99
C ASP A 492 -16.57 1.00 -10.80
N LYS A 493 -15.57 0.41 -10.14
CA LYS A 493 -14.31 1.09 -9.87
C LYS A 493 -13.59 1.47 -11.17
N ALA A 494 -13.60 0.60 -12.18
CA ALA A 494 -13.03 0.90 -13.49
C ALA A 494 -13.79 2.03 -14.22
N VAL A 495 -15.12 2.04 -14.16
CA VAL A 495 -15.98 3.05 -14.80
C VAL A 495 -15.97 4.39 -14.06
N LEU A 496 -15.74 4.41 -12.75
CA LEU A 496 -15.69 5.62 -11.93
C LEU A 496 -14.28 6.23 -11.89
N GLY A 497 -13.23 5.40 -11.89
CA GLY A 497 -11.86 5.85 -11.75
C GLY A 497 -11.30 6.50 -13.01
N LYS A 498 -10.48 7.54 -12.84
CA LYS A 498 -9.77 8.22 -13.94
C LYS A 498 -8.64 7.36 -14.47
N LYS A 499 -8.41 7.40 -15.79
CA LYS A 499 -7.32 6.66 -16.46
C LYS A 499 -7.44 5.13 -16.38
N LEU A 500 -8.59 4.61 -15.92
CA LEU A 500 -8.89 3.17 -15.86
C LEU A 500 -9.72 2.70 -17.07
N GLU A 501 -9.88 3.52 -18.10
CA GLU A 501 -10.60 3.15 -19.31
C GLU A 501 -10.05 1.88 -19.99
N PRO A 502 -8.73 1.60 -19.99
CA PRO A 502 -8.21 0.32 -20.48
C PRO A 502 -8.74 -0.91 -19.74
N PHE A 503 -9.08 -0.80 -18.43
CA PHE A 503 -9.71 -1.90 -17.69
C PHE A 503 -11.16 -2.11 -18.12
N VAL A 504 -11.88 -1.05 -18.46
CA VAL A 504 -13.22 -1.18 -19.04
C VAL A 504 -13.14 -1.94 -20.37
N ASP A 505 -12.16 -1.62 -21.22
CA ASP A 505 -11.92 -2.34 -22.46
C ASP A 505 -11.61 -3.82 -22.21
N LEU A 506 -10.69 -4.10 -21.29
CA LEU A 506 -10.30 -5.45 -20.88
C LEU A 506 -11.49 -6.25 -20.35
N PHE A 507 -12.30 -5.69 -19.45
CA PHE A 507 -13.46 -6.39 -18.89
C PHE A 507 -14.52 -6.71 -19.95
N LEU A 508 -14.71 -5.81 -20.92
CA LEU A 508 -15.60 -6.07 -22.05
C LEU A 508 -15.05 -7.16 -22.99
N ASP A 509 -13.74 -7.33 -23.10
CA ASP A 509 -13.12 -8.47 -23.82
C ASP A 509 -13.31 -9.80 -23.08
N GLN A 510 -13.30 -9.77 -21.75
CA GLN A 510 -13.54 -10.93 -20.88
C GLN A 510 -15.03 -11.24 -20.69
N GLU A 511 -15.86 -10.97 -21.71
CA GLU A 511 -17.31 -11.23 -21.74
C GLU A 511 -18.14 -10.57 -20.61
N PHE A 512 -17.72 -9.42 -20.06
CA PHE A 512 -18.56 -8.67 -19.12
C PHE A 512 -19.78 -8.06 -19.81
N PHE A 513 -20.97 -8.57 -19.50
CA PHE A 513 -22.23 -8.16 -20.14
C PHE A 513 -22.83 -6.89 -19.52
N LEU A 514 -22.82 -5.78 -20.25
CA LEU A 514 -23.32 -4.48 -19.77
C LEU A 514 -24.82 -4.50 -19.47
N HIS A 515 -25.62 -5.24 -20.23
CA HIS A 515 -27.07 -5.31 -20.00
C HIS A 515 -27.45 -5.99 -18.68
N ARG A 516 -26.57 -6.83 -18.11
CA ARG A 516 -26.77 -7.44 -16.78
C ARG A 516 -26.32 -6.53 -15.64
N TYR A 517 -25.40 -5.62 -15.94
CA TYR A 517 -24.81 -4.68 -15.00
C TYR A 517 -25.67 -3.41 -14.83
N LEU A 518 -26.17 -2.85 -15.94
CA LEU A 518 -26.71 -1.49 -15.94
C LEU A 518 -28.22 -1.44 -15.65
N THR A 519 -28.58 -1.21 -14.38
CA THR A 519 -29.94 -0.83 -13.96
C THR A 519 -30.14 0.69 -13.98
N SER A 520 -31.39 1.16 -13.87
CA SER A 520 -31.65 2.60 -13.74
C SER A 520 -31.03 3.18 -12.47
N ASP A 521 -31.15 2.46 -11.37
CA ASP A 521 -30.58 2.89 -10.09
C ASP A 521 -29.05 2.89 -10.15
N LYS A 522 -28.44 1.89 -10.83
CA LYS A 522 -27.00 1.84 -11.03
C LYS A 522 -26.48 3.02 -11.83
N LEU A 523 -27.17 3.42 -12.89
CA LEU A 523 -26.81 4.59 -13.67
C LEU A 523 -26.87 5.88 -12.83
N VAL A 524 -27.87 6.02 -11.96
CA VAL A 524 -27.96 7.14 -11.01
C VAL A 524 -26.79 7.12 -10.01
N CYS A 525 -26.44 5.95 -9.48
CA CYS A 525 -25.23 5.78 -8.64
C CYS A 525 -23.98 6.23 -9.39
N LEU A 526 -23.78 5.82 -10.65
CA LEU A 526 -22.62 6.21 -11.45
C LEU A 526 -22.51 7.73 -11.66
N PHE A 527 -23.62 8.45 -11.83
CA PHE A 527 -23.61 9.91 -11.90
C PHE A 527 -23.30 10.57 -10.56
N ASN A 528 -23.75 9.96 -9.45
CA ASN A 528 -23.54 10.50 -8.11
C ASN A 528 -22.13 10.25 -7.56
N GLU A 529 -21.52 9.11 -7.89
CA GLU A 529 -20.25 8.65 -7.31
C GLU A 529 -19.00 9.02 -8.13
N ALA A 530 -19.16 9.63 -9.30
CA ALA A 530 -18.04 10.00 -10.17
C ALA A 530 -17.11 11.05 -9.55
N GLU A 531 -15.79 10.88 -9.73
CA GLU A 531 -14.78 11.77 -9.13
C GLU A 531 -14.79 13.22 -9.64
N ASP A 532 -15.22 13.47 -10.89
CA ASP A 532 -15.29 14.81 -11.52
C ASP A 532 -16.73 15.23 -11.82
N ARG A 533 -17.58 15.18 -10.79
CA ARG A 533 -18.99 15.54 -10.95
C ARG A 533 -19.22 17.02 -11.23
N GLU A 534 -18.25 17.90 -10.95
CA GLU A 534 -18.35 19.35 -11.19
C GLU A 534 -18.76 19.68 -12.63
N PHE A 535 -18.14 19.00 -13.62
CA PHE A 535 -18.48 19.23 -15.02
C PHE A 535 -19.96 18.92 -15.30
N PHE A 536 -20.43 17.76 -14.83
CA PHE A 536 -21.80 17.32 -15.03
C PHE A 536 -22.80 18.21 -14.28
N THR A 537 -22.50 18.57 -13.04
CA THR A 537 -23.35 19.46 -12.23
C THR A 537 -23.50 20.82 -12.89
N THR A 538 -22.41 21.47 -13.31
CA THR A 538 -22.48 22.81 -13.91
C THR A 538 -23.11 22.79 -15.31
N THR A 539 -22.76 21.82 -16.15
CA THR A 539 -23.26 21.82 -17.54
C THR A 539 -24.66 21.24 -17.66
N SER A 540 -24.89 20.07 -17.07
CA SER A 540 -26.10 19.27 -17.28
C SER A 540 -27.18 19.59 -16.26
N LEU A 541 -26.86 19.63 -14.96
CA LEU A 541 -27.85 19.93 -13.92
C LEU A 541 -28.21 21.43 -13.87
N GLU A 542 -27.21 22.31 -13.69
CA GLU A 542 -27.43 23.75 -13.62
C GLU A 542 -27.74 24.35 -15.01
N GLY A 543 -26.93 24.03 -16.02
CA GLY A 543 -27.03 24.66 -17.34
C GLY A 543 -28.23 24.20 -18.18
N ILE A 544 -28.50 22.90 -18.23
CA ILE A 544 -29.55 22.32 -19.08
C ILE A 544 -30.87 22.14 -18.33
N LEU A 545 -30.85 21.60 -17.11
CA LEU A 545 -32.05 21.33 -16.31
C LEU A 545 -32.46 22.50 -15.41
N GLY A 546 -31.54 23.42 -15.10
CA GLY A 546 -31.83 24.57 -14.22
C GLY A 546 -31.97 24.19 -12.74
N LEU A 547 -31.45 23.04 -12.33
CA LEU A 547 -31.46 22.61 -10.92
C LEU A 547 -30.44 23.43 -10.11
N THR A 548 -30.82 23.84 -8.90
CA THR A 548 -29.96 24.62 -7.99
C THR A 548 -28.99 23.72 -7.20
N ARG A 549 -27.93 24.30 -6.65
CA ARG A 549 -26.85 23.58 -5.93
C ARG A 549 -27.27 22.82 -4.68
N ASP A 550 -28.48 23.05 -4.17
CA ASP A 550 -28.96 22.45 -2.93
C ASP A 550 -29.30 20.95 -3.10
N GLU A 551 -29.47 20.47 -4.33
CA GLU A 551 -29.61 19.04 -4.64
C GLU A 551 -28.24 18.39 -4.83
N GLU A 552 -27.58 18.03 -3.73
CA GLU A 552 -26.29 17.33 -3.76
C GLU A 552 -26.34 16.00 -4.51
N LYS A 553 -27.51 15.38 -4.72
CA LYS A 553 -27.66 14.08 -5.40
C LYS A 553 -28.66 14.15 -6.55
N VAL A 554 -28.36 13.43 -7.61
CA VAL A 554 -29.25 13.20 -8.74
C VAL A 554 -30.49 12.42 -8.27
N PRO A 555 -31.72 12.89 -8.54
CA PRO A 555 -32.96 12.21 -8.15
C PRO A 555 -33.10 10.81 -8.76
N GLN A 556 -33.83 9.91 -8.09
CA GLN A 556 -34.00 8.53 -8.57
C GLN A 556 -34.75 8.45 -9.91
N ASP A 557 -35.67 9.37 -10.19
CA ASP A 557 -36.42 9.44 -11.46
C ASP A 557 -35.64 10.15 -12.59
N PHE A 558 -34.38 10.50 -12.34
CA PHE A 558 -33.53 11.20 -13.32
C PHE A 558 -33.41 10.45 -14.65
N VAL A 559 -33.32 9.12 -14.65
CA VAL A 559 -33.15 8.35 -15.90
C VAL A 559 -34.35 8.51 -16.84
N GLU A 560 -35.57 8.50 -16.30
CA GLU A 560 -36.80 8.57 -17.11
C GLU A 560 -37.11 9.99 -17.57
N HIS A 561 -36.87 10.99 -16.71
CA HIS A 561 -37.23 12.37 -16.98
C HIS A 561 -36.00 13.24 -17.29
N GLY A 562 -35.09 13.41 -16.33
CA GLY A 562 -33.95 14.33 -16.45
C GLY A 562 -32.99 14.00 -17.60
N LEU A 563 -32.53 12.76 -17.70
CA LEU A 563 -31.58 12.31 -18.71
C LEU A 563 -32.20 12.38 -20.12
N ASN A 564 -33.44 11.96 -20.29
CA ASN A 564 -34.16 12.08 -21.56
C ASN A 564 -34.36 13.55 -21.97
N ILE A 565 -34.61 14.47 -21.04
CA ILE A 565 -34.68 15.91 -21.32
C ILE A 565 -33.33 16.44 -21.80
N ILE A 566 -32.23 16.06 -21.13
CA ILE A 566 -30.87 16.45 -21.52
C ILE A 566 -30.58 15.96 -22.94
N ILE A 567 -30.83 14.68 -23.23
CA ILE A 567 -30.60 14.10 -24.56
C ILE A 567 -31.47 14.79 -25.61
N LYS A 568 -32.76 15.05 -25.33
CA LYS A 568 -33.65 15.79 -26.22
C LYS A 568 -33.10 17.18 -26.53
N ARG A 569 -32.59 17.89 -25.53
CA ARG A 569 -32.05 19.24 -25.72
C ARG A 569 -30.76 19.25 -26.55
N LEU A 570 -29.89 18.25 -26.33
CA LEU A 570 -28.60 18.13 -27.00
C LEU A 570 -28.69 17.51 -28.41
N THR A 571 -29.62 16.59 -28.64
CA THR A 571 -29.66 15.76 -29.87
C THR A 571 -30.97 15.86 -30.64
N ARG A 572 -32.03 16.40 -30.04
CA ARG A 572 -33.43 16.37 -30.53
C ARG A 572 -34.06 14.97 -30.58
N ILE A 573 -33.43 13.97 -29.98
CA ILE A 573 -33.98 12.61 -29.89
C ILE A 573 -34.82 12.50 -28.61
N ASP A 574 -36.07 12.08 -28.78
CA ASP A 574 -37.03 11.86 -27.69
C ASP A 574 -37.05 10.40 -27.23
N TYR A 575 -37.33 10.19 -25.93
CA TYR A 575 -37.51 8.87 -25.30
C TYR A 575 -36.37 7.89 -25.59
N PHE A 576 -35.14 8.37 -25.47
CA PHE A 576 -33.94 7.57 -25.74
C PHE A 576 -33.82 6.38 -24.77
N PHE A 577 -34.22 6.56 -23.50
CA PHE A 577 -34.20 5.52 -22.47
C PHE A 577 -35.57 5.27 -21.84
N ARG A 578 -35.81 4.00 -21.45
CA ARG A 578 -36.98 3.56 -20.69
C ARG A 578 -36.51 2.80 -19.45
N ARG A 579 -36.82 3.33 -18.26
CA ARG A 579 -36.44 2.77 -16.95
C ARG A 579 -36.77 1.28 -16.84
N ARG A 580 -38.07 0.93 -16.99
CA ARG A 580 -38.56 -0.45 -16.89
C ARG A 580 -37.86 -1.44 -17.83
N GLU A 581 -37.48 -1.00 -19.02
CA GLU A 581 -36.84 -1.89 -19.99
C GLU A 581 -35.40 -2.23 -19.56
N MET A 582 -34.66 -1.26 -19.03
CA MET A 582 -33.31 -1.47 -18.51
C MET A 582 -33.31 -2.41 -17.30
N ASP A 583 -34.20 -2.17 -16.34
CA ASP A 583 -34.27 -2.98 -15.12
C ASP A 583 -34.68 -4.42 -15.42
N CYS A 584 -35.56 -4.65 -16.39
CA CYS A 584 -35.90 -6.00 -16.85
C CYS A 584 -34.70 -6.73 -17.47
N TYR A 585 -33.92 -6.05 -18.31
CA TYR A 585 -32.73 -6.66 -18.92
C TYR A 585 -31.67 -7.05 -17.90
N ALA A 586 -31.48 -6.24 -16.85
CA ALA A 586 -30.51 -6.52 -15.78
C ALA A 586 -30.82 -7.83 -15.04
N ILE A 587 -32.10 -8.10 -14.79
CA ILE A 587 -32.59 -9.32 -14.13
C ILE A 587 -32.64 -10.51 -15.12
N GLY A 588 -32.34 -10.29 -16.40
CA GLY A 588 -32.36 -11.32 -17.44
C GLY A 588 -33.76 -11.60 -17.99
N VAL A 589 -34.71 -10.68 -17.81
CA VAL A 589 -36.06 -10.75 -18.37
C VAL A 589 -36.07 -10.05 -19.74
N TYR A 590 -36.32 -10.83 -20.79
CA TYR A 590 -36.39 -10.34 -22.17
C TYR A 590 -37.83 -10.45 -22.69
N PHE A 591 -38.39 -9.36 -23.21
CA PHE A 591 -39.76 -9.31 -23.69
C PHE A 591 -39.91 -10.11 -25.01
N GLY A 592 -40.72 -11.19 -25.03
CA GLY A 592 -41.01 -12.00 -26.24
C GLY A 592 -41.34 -13.48 -25.96
N GLN A 593 -41.74 -14.25 -26.99
CA GLN A 593 -42.04 -15.70 -26.91
C GLN A 593 -40.78 -16.59 -26.77
N THR A 594 -41.00 -17.83 -26.29
CA THR A 594 -40.06 -18.86 -25.78
C THR A 594 -39.15 -19.57 -26.81
N SER A 595 -38.69 -18.90 -27.88
CA SER A 595 -37.68 -19.48 -28.79
C SER A 595 -36.27 -19.01 -28.42
N ASP A 596 -35.32 -19.93 -28.30
CA ASP A 596 -33.91 -19.64 -27.98
C ASP A 596 -33.28 -18.63 -28.95
N LYS A 597 -33.65 -18.66 -30.23
CA LYS A 597 -33.12 -17.72 -31.24
C LYS A 597 -33.59 -16.28 -30.99
N GLU A 598 -34.80 -16.10 -30.48
CA GLU A 598 -35.35 -14.77 -30.19
C GLU A 598 -34.75 -14.21 -28.89
N ILE A 599 -34.56 -15.06 -27.87
CA ILE A 599 -33.87 -14.69 -26.63
C ILE A 599 -32.45 -14.16 -26.94
N GLN A 600 -31.70 -14.83 -27.82
CA GLN A 600 -30.36 -14.36 -28.20
C GLN A 600 -30.38 -13.01 -28.94
N ARG A 601 -31.34 -12.78 -29.83
CA ARG A 601 -31.50 -11.48 -30.48
C ARG A 601 -31.82 -10.36 -29.49
N GLN A 602 -32.67 -10.65 -28.50
CA GLN A 602 -33.01 -9.69 -27.46
C GLN A 602 -31.83 -9.39 -26.54
N ARG A 603 -30.99 -10.39 -26.21
CA ARG A 603 -29.72 -10.16 -25.49
C ARG A 603 -28.80 -9.21 -26.24
N ILE A 604 -28.62 -9.43 -27.55
CA ILE A 604 -27.82 -8.54 -28.40
C ILE A 604 -28.42 -7.12 -28.43
N ARG A 605 -29.74 -7.00 -28.50
CA ARG A 605 -30.43 -5.69 -28.47
C ARG A 605 -30.27 -4.98 -27.13
N ALA A 606 -30.39 -5.72 -26.02
CA ALA A 606 -30.21 -5.22 -24.67
C ALA A 606 -28.77 -4.71 -24.46
N GLU A 607 -27.78 -5.48 -24.90
CA GLU A 607 -26.36 -5.10 -24.82
C GLU A 607 -26.07 -3.84 -25.61
N LYS A 608 -26.58 -3.72 -26.83
CA LYS A 608 -26.47 -2.49 -27.63
C LYS A 608 -27.06 -1.28 -26.91
N LYS A 609 -28.20 -1.45 -26.24
CA LYS A 609 -28.83 -0.36 -25.48
C LYS A 609 -27.99 0.04 -24.28
N ALA A 610 -27.53 -0.92 -23.48
CA ALA A 610 -26.68 -0.67 -22.32
C ALA A 610 -25.36 0.04 -22.71
N LEU A 611 -24.73 -0.38 -23.80
CA LEU A 611 -23.53 0.28 -24.33
C LEU A 611 -23.81 1.75 -24.70
N ARG A 612 -24.93 2.03 -25.37
CA ARG A 612 -25.33 3.42 -25.71
C ARG A 612 -25.56 4.27 -24.46
N CYS A 613 -26.17 3.69 -23.40
CA CYS A 613 -26.31 4.36 -22.11
C CYS A 613 -24.96 4.79 -21.55
N LEU A 614 -24.00 3.86 -21.54
CA LEU A 614 -22.69 4.11 -20.95
C LEU A 614 -21.85 5.10 -21.78
N ILE A 615 -22.00 5.11 -23.11
CA ILE A 615 -21.41 6.14 -23.99
C ILE A 615 -21.97 7.52 -23.64
N ILE A 616 -23.30 7.64 -23.47
CA ILE A 616 -23.94 8.92 -23.11
C ILE A 616 -23.47 9.38 -21.72
N TYR A 617 -23.36 8.47 -20.76
CA TYR A 617 -22.76 8.75 -19.46
C TYR A 617 -21.33 9.31 -19.62
N ALA A 618 -20.47 8.64 -20.38
CA ALA A 618 -19.09 9.08 -20.61
C ALA A 618 -19.01 10.49 -21.24
N VAL A 619 -19.89 10.80 -22.19
CA VAL A 619 -19.96 12.14 -22.82
C VAL A 619 -20.41 13.21 -21.81
N LEU A 620 -21.47 12.94 -21.03
CA LEU A 620 -22.00 13.87 -20.04
C LEU A 620 -21.02 14.13 -18.87
N MET A 621 -20.16 13.16 -18.58
CA MET A 621 -19.09 13.27 -17.59
C MET A 621 -17.77 13.80 -18.17
N ASN A 622 -17.74 14.23 -19.44
CA ASN A 622 -16.54 14.71 -20.15
C ASN A 622 -15.36 13.69 -20.18
N ARG A 623 -15.66 12.40 -20.23
CA ARG A 623 -14.69 11.31 -20.32
C ARG A 623 -14.48 10.86 -21.76
N HIS A 624 -13.71 11.63 -22.52
CA HIS A 624 -13.46 11.37 -23.95
C HIS A 624 -12.88 9.98 -24.24
N GLU A 625 -11.83 9.57 -23.51
CA GLU A 625 -11.19 8.25 -23.71
C GLU A 625 -12.16 7.09 -23.46
N LEU A 626 -13.01 7.21 -22.43
CA LEU A 626 -14.02 6.19 -22.11
C LEU A 626 -15.07 6.12 -23.22
N ALA A 627 -15.55 7.28 -23.68
CA ALA A 627 -16.48 7.35 -24.79
C ALA A 627 -15.90 6.73 -26.07
N MET A 628 -14.60 6.96 -26.35
CA MET A 628 -13.90 6.39 -27.50
C MET A 628 -13.78 4.87 -27.43
N ILE A 629 -13.41 4.31 -26.27
CA ILE A 629 -13.32 2.86 -26.06
C ILE A 629 -14.69 2.18 -26.26
N LEU A 630 -15.73 2.73 -25.62
CA LEU A 630 -17.08 2.20 -25.74
C LEU A 630 -17.65 2.36 -27.15
N TRP A 631 -17.34 3.48 -27.83
CA TRP A 631 -17.75 3.74 -29.20
C TRP A 631 -17.16 2.73 -30.19
N LYS A 632 -15.89 2.35 -30.03
CA LYS A 632 -15.24 1.30 -30.87
C LYS A 632 -15.96 -0.04 -30.80
N ARG A 633 -16.63 -0.35 -29.68
CA ARG A 633 -17.44 -1.57 -29.48
C ARG A 633 -18.88 -1.44 -29.99
N SER A 634 -19.29 -0.25 -30.43
CA SER A 634 -20.63 -0.03 -30.97
C SER A 634 -20.83 -0.75 -32.29
N THR A 635 -21.93 -1.49 -32.43
CA THR A 635 -22.32 -2.08 -33.73
C THR A 635 -22.79 -1.04 -34.75
N GLU A 636 -23.05 0.19 -34.30
CA GLU A 636 -23.53 1.33 -35.09
C GLU A 636 -22.61 2.55 -34.84
N PRO A 637 -21.35 2.49 -35.28
CA PRO A 637 -20.36 3.51 -34.92
C PRO A 637 -20.67 4.87 -35.55
N ILE A 638 -21.20 4.91 -36.78
CA ILE A 638 -21.49 6.18 -37.47
C ILE A 638 -22.60 6.95 -36.74
N GLN A 639 -23.70 6.28 -36.42
CA GLN A 639 -24.83 6.89 -35.71
C GLN A 639 -24.40 7.39 -34.34
N MET A 640 -23.63 6.57 -33.60
CA MET A 640 -23.15 6.97 -32.28
C MET A 640 -22.14 8.10 -32.32
N ALA A 641 -21.24 8.14 -33.32
CA ALA A 641 -20.31 9.25 -33.49
C ALA A 641 -21.05 10.58 -33.73
N LEU A 642 -22.10 10.57 -34.56
CA LEU A 642 -22.93 11.76 -34.79
C LEU A 642 -23.64 12.23 -33.51
N ILE A 643 -24.17 11.29 -32.72
CA ILE A 643 -24.79 11.59 -31.42
C ILE A 643 -23.77 12.21 -30.47
N CYS A 644 -22.59 11.60 -30.32
CA CYS A 644 -21.51 12.12 -29.48
C CYS A 644 -21.05 13.51 -29.95
N TYR A 645 -20.87 13.71 -31.26
CA TYR A 645 -20.53 15.01 -31.84
C TYR A 645 -21.57 16.08 -31.48
N MET A 646 -22.86 15.80 -31.70
CA MET A 646 -23.94 16.73 -31.37
C MET A 646 -23.96 17.06 -29.89
N MET A 647 -23.77 16.05 -29.03
CA MET A 647 -23.72 16.24 -27.58
C MET A 647 -22.53 17.10 -27.15
N PHE A 648 -21.29 16.77 -27.52
CA PHE A 648 -20.12 17.56 -27.15
C PHE A 648 -20.21 18.99 -27.67
N LYS A 649 -20.61 19.19 -28.93
CA LYS A 649 -20.79 20.52 -29.53
C LYS A 649 -21.81 21.36 -28.77
N ASN A 650 -22.95 20.78 -28.39
CA ASN A 650 -24.00 21.51 -27.71
C ASN A 650 -23.71 21.69 -26.20
N LEU A 651 -22.99 20.76 -25.57
CA LEU A 651 -22.50 20.89 -24.20
C LEU A 651 -21.50 22.03 -24.06
N ALA A 652 -20.63 22.25 -25.06
CA ALA A 652 -19.67 23.34 -25.08
C ALA A 652 -20.31 24.74 -24.92
N PHE A 653 -21.57 24.91 -25.33
CA PHE A 653 -22.31 26.16 -25.17
C PHE A 653 -22.64 26.49 -23.70
N TYR A 654 -22.83 25.47 -22.87
CA TYR A 654 -23.22 25.63 -21.46
C TYR A 654 -22.01 25.84 -20.54
N TYR A 655 -20.79 25.71 -21.05
CA TYR A 655 -19.57 25.85 -20.27
C TYR A 655 -19.07 27.30 -20.24
N ARG A 656 -18.81 27.84 -19.04
CA ARG A 656 -18.41 29.25 -18.84
C ARG A 656 -16.91 29.52 -19.03
N GLY A 657 -16.05 28.50 -18.93
CA GLY A 657 -14.60 28.64 -19.10
C GLY A 657 -14.17 28.62 -20.58
N SER A 658 -13.35 29.59 -20.99
CA SER A 658 -12.91 29.74 -22.39
C SER A 658 -11.96 28.64 -22.85
N VAL A 659 -11.12 28.10 -21.96
CA VAL A 659 -10.10 27.09 -22.29
C VAL A 659 -10.71 25.69 -22.40
N GLU A 660 -11.51 25.26 -21.40
CA GLU A 660 -12.13 23.94 -21.47
C GLU A 660 -13.19 23.86 -22.57
N ARG A 661 -13.87 24.97 -22.89
CA ARG A 661 -14.78 25.02 -24.04
C ARG A 661 -14.07 24.68 -25.36
N VAL A 662 -12.89 25.25 -25.58
CA VAL A 662 -12.07 24.93 -26.77
C VAL A 662 -11.65 23.45 -26.75
N LEU A 663 -11.35 22.89 -25.58
CA LEU A 663 -11.01 21.48 -25.45
C LEU A 663 -12.19 20.57 -25.81
N ILE A 664 -13.40 20.87 -25.35
CA ILE A 664 -14.62 20.10 -25.66
C ILE A 664 -14.97 20.23 -27.13
N GLU A 665 -14.87 21.43 -27.71
CA GLU A 665 -15.06 21.64 -29.15
C GLU A 665 -14.00 20.89 -29.98
N LYS A 666 -12.78 20.75 -29.46
CA LYS A 666 -11.72 19.93 -30.07
C LYS A 666 -11.99 18.44 -29.92
N GLN A 667 -12.54 17.98 -28.79
CA GLN A 667 -12.95 16.57 -28.61
C GLN A 667 -14.15 16.19 -29.47
N ALA A 668 -15.02 17.16 -29.78
CA ALA A 668 -16.14 16.96 -30.69
C ALA A 668 -15.64 16.72 -32.13
N LYS A 669 -14.64 17.49 -32.57
CA LYS A 669 -14.05 17.38 -33.91
C LYS A 669 -13.20 16.13 -34.03
#